data_AF-A0A1E3IVV6-F1
#
_entry.id   AF-A0A1E3IVV6-F1
#
_cell.length_a   1.000
_cell.length_b   1.000
_cell.length_c   1.000
_cell.angle_alpha   90.00
_cell.angle_beta   90.00
_cell.angle_gamma   90.00
#
_symmetry.space_group_name_H-M   'P 1'
#
loop_
_entity.id
_entity.type
_entity.pdbx_description
1 polymer ?
#
loop_
_entity_poly.entity_id
_entity_poly.type
_entity_poly.pdbx_seq_one_letter_code
_entity_poly.pdbx_strand_id
1 'polypeptide(L)'
;MSSASSTSPIILVTAGGFRFLAVLQTALAPKTTSLFLDLLPYTASLIHVRWSGEGVWIPLGYTSMDISKLPNENHTSHPAPGEFILYPGGISEGEFLLAYGGVTFASKMGQLTGNQFLTIVRGNENLRALGEKTLWDGKQEVRFEIADESTVAAGSNVASLKQTKRRLLASDAASLALHMAEIVVDLQKRLLVVEERVRSLQTGGAPTNDGIGLVANVRVSQEPHLEPDRMVVQHASTSGPSISPAQPSTLHSHNSHAISPSYSSHHRDTDPISSPHHDGQPAVSMSTIQLGAPIATLRSLGALPANGSESMLDPIAQSVLSVLDAQRAIKIFFDHCHSFGPVLDKVSVNDGMRLQHQNPPLFLTICTIGARYWDSGISKAQGPLRERGLHPSFLELTTLLDITISQLILRPTPSDVTLDSIRALLLYAQWMPPSREHLFRATKRSSEGTENQRAPRSRYNDISAWAVLGLAQRYALFLGLDRLSVLPFQDPHTESITPTDMARLRIWHNLITCDCNLMLTSGLPASLDPSSAVRVGRTFSEQQLAQLPEDKRVTALVELVGITHRAMMGREWDLSGRPLDLVSLKKINVEFDDWHNIWVHRLKDTPHQHNALPFTSVRWYRLSLNSASLGPLLSPSPPPSPDPSAHSPFLQPLEISLTAASQILLALSHITPAYIWSLASQDVNTFPVGPFEMNVEAVERLSYAVDYTWISLAFSVVFLVLCRVRGVINDDLSITLAESPIDKLAYPIVHPSSILYRLVYLAHQIFLGLCQTSPIHPAHDYEPIVSNAAALVIPPLDPQQGAMGAGTLAGMEDGQGGDQGNLQGLFDLLSSSGMDWPGYLFGGDGGEQGWSGEVDGVNNEGGNGVWT
;
A
#
# COMPACT_ATOMS: atom_id res chain seq x y z
N MET A 1 -35.74 22.96 51.94
CA MET A 1 -36.65 22.04 51.24
C MET A 1 -36.52 22.38 49.77
N SER A 2 -35.90 21.60 48.87
CA SER A 2 -35.82 20.14 48.70
C SER A 2 -34.39 19.75 48.28
N SER A 3 -33.88 18.64 48.82
CA SER A 3 -32.63 17.99 48.43
C SER A 3 -32.81 17.26 47.09
N ALA A 4 -32.26 17.81 46.00
CA ALA A 4 -32.18 17.10 44.73
C ALA A 4 -30.99 16.12 44.77
N SER A 5 -31.31 14.83 44.85
CA SER A 5 -30.39 13.70 44.67
C SER A 5 -29.70 13.79 43.30
N SER A 6 -28.39 14.07 43.28
CA SER A 6 -27.57 14.23 42.06
C SER A 6 -27.12 12.89 41.47
N THR A 7 -28.06 11.99 41.16
CA THR A 7 -27.76 10.72 40.49
C THR A 7 -28.02 10.86 39.00
N SER A 8 -26.97 10.80 38.18
CA SER A 8 -27.07 10.80 36.71
C SER A 8 -28.00 9.67 36.22
N PRO A 9 -28.85 9.91 35.21
CA PRO A 9 -29.80 8.91 34.76
C PRO A 9 -29.09 7.66 34.24
N ILE A 10 -29.61 6.48 34.60
CA ILE A 10 -29.14 5.19 34.06
C ILE A 10 -29.74 5.03 32.66
N ILE A 11 -28.90 4.63 31.70
CA ILE A 11 -29.30 4.40 30.31
C ILE A 11 -29.50 2.90 30.07
N LEU A 12 -30.67 2.51 29.60
CA LEU A 12 -30.93 1.19 29.04
C LEU A 12 -30.45 1.17 27.58
N VAL A 13 -29.53 0.26 27.26
CA VAL A 13 -29.10 -0.01 25.89
C VAL A 13 -29.66 -1.37 25.48
N THR A 14 -30.50 -1.38 24.45
CA THR A 14 -31.00 -2.63 23.85
C THR A 14 -30.36 -2.77 22.48
N ALA A 15 -29.51 -3.79 22.29
CA ALA A 15 -28.72 -3.95 21.07
C ALA A 15 -28.64 -5.41 20.64
N GLY A 16 -28.96 -5.72 19.38
CA GLY A 16 -28.77 -7.07 18.81
C GLY A 16 -29.50 -8.21 19.54
N GLY A 17 -30.56 -7.90 20.30
CA GLY A 17 -31.29 -8.84 21.17
C GLY A 17 -30.76 -8.94 22.61
N PHE A 18 -29.73 -8.16 22.96
CA PHE A 18 -29.16 -8.06 24.31
C PHE A 18 -29.59 -6.75 24.98
N ARG A 19 -29.53 -6.72 26.32
CA ARG A 19 -29.85 -5.54 27.12
C ARG A 19 -28.70 -5.23 28.08
N PHE A 20 -28.34 -3.97 28.18
CA PHE A 20 -27.28 -3.45 29.03
C PHE A 20 -27.79 -2.25 29.83
N LEU A 21 -27.23 -2.03 31.02
CA LEU A 21 -27.40 -0.78 31.75
C LEU A 21 -26.08 -0.02 31.75
N ALA A 22 -26.13 1.25 31.40
CA ALA A 22 -24.98 2.12 31.29
C ALA A 22 -25.16 3.41 32.11
N VAL A 23 -24.04 3.99 32.53
CA VAL A 23 -23.98 5.22 33.31
C VAL A 23 -23.22 6.29 32.51
N LEU A 24 -23.75 7.51 32.55
CA LEU A 24 -23.16 8.65 31.88
C LEU A 24 -22.03 9.27 32.69
N GLN A 25 -20.99 9.73 32.01
CA GLN A 25 -19.84 10.41 32.57
C GLN A 25 -20.10 11.92 32.70
N THR A 26 -21.18 12.29 33.38
CA THR A 26 -21.65 13.70 33.52
C THR A 26 -20.61 14.65 34.10
N ALA A 27 -19.65 14.14 34.88
CA ALA A 27 -18.59 14.95 35.47
C ALA A 27 -17.37 15.13 34.53
N LEU A 28 -17.08 14.14 33.68
CA LEU A 28 -15.87 14.13 32.83
C LEU A 28 -16.16 14.64 31.40
N ALA A 29 -17.38 14.40 30.90
CA ALA A 29 -17.84 14.82 29.58
C ALA A 29 -19.24 15.46 29.66
N PRO A 30 -19.40 16.61 30.35
CA PRO A 30 -20.69 17.22 30.62
C PRO A 30 -21.43 17.66 29.36
N LYS A 31 -20.75 18.29 28.39
CA LYS A 31 -21.41 18.75 27.15
C LYS A 31 -21.78 17.59 26.24
N THR A 32 -20.89 16.61 26.14
CA THR A 32 -21.13 15.36 25.40
C THR A 32 -22.32 14.60 25.97
N THR A 33 -22.39 14.50 27.30
CA THR A 33 -23.50 13.85 28.00
C THR A 33 -24.83 14.59 27.82
N SER A 34 -24.83 15.92 27.91
CA SER A 34 -26.03 16.73 27.68
C SER A 34 -26.58 16.53 26.27
N LEU A 35 -25.71 16.60 25.25
CA LEU A 35 -26.09 16.37 23.86
C LEU A 35 -26.65 14.96 23.66
N PHE A 36 -26.04 13.95 24.27
CA PHE A 36 -26.55 12.58 24.16
C PHE A 36 -27.92 12.41 24.82
N LEU A 37 -28.18 13.07 25.96
CA LEU A 37 -29.48 13.04 26.62
C LEU A 37 -30.59 13.67 25.77
N ASP A 38 -30.28 14.74 25.04
CA ASP A 38 -31.21 15.40 24.12
C ASP A 38 -31.60 14.51 22.92
N LEU A 39 -30.79 13.49 22.60
CA LEU A 39 -31.09 12.51 21.55
C LEU A 39 -32.02 11.38 22.01
N LEU A 40 -32.27 11.22 23.31
CA LEU A 40 -33.03 10.07 23.82
C LEU A 40 -34.56 10.26 23.66
N PRO A 41 -35.30 9.20 23.29
CA PRO A 41 -34.82 7.86 22.94
C PRO A 41 -34.16 7.83 21.56
N TYR A 42 -32.95 7.26 21.49
CA TYR A 42 -32.18 7.20 20.25
C TYR A 42 -32.17 5.77 19.71
N THR A 43 -32.61 5.57 18.46
CA THR A 43 -32.59 4.26 17.78
C THR A 43 -31.75 4.35 16.52
N ALA A 44 -30.81 3.43 16.35
CA ALA A 44 -29.89 3.40 15.22
C ALA A 44 -29.45 1.96 14.89
N SER A 45 -28.49 1.82 14.00
CA SER A 45 -27.85 0.54 13.68
C SER A 45 -26.38 0.55 14.09
N LEU A 46 -25.97 -0.44 14.88
CA LEU A 46 -24.57 -0.76 15.14
C LEU A 46 -23.99 -1.49 13.93
N ILE A 47 -22.81 -1.06 13.51
CA ILE A 47 -22.03 -1.66 12.43
C ILE A 47 -20.69 -2.09 13.03
N HIS A 48 -20.10 -3.19 12.55
CA HIS A 48 -18.79 -3.62 13.04
C HIS A 48 -17.68 -2.74 12.47
N VAL A 49 -16.72 -2.33 13.31
CA VAL A 49 -15.55 -1.52 12.88
C VAL A 49 -14.26 -2.32 13.05
N ARG A 50 -13.99 -3.21 12.08
CA ARG A 50 -12.82 -4.09 12.13
C ARG A 50 -11.49 -3.34 12.13
N TRP A 51 -11.46 -2.15 11.51
CA TRP A 51 -10.28 -1.27 11.46
C TRP A 51 -9.83 -0.81 12.85
N SER A 52 -10.78 -0.57 13.77
CA SER A 52 -10.49 -0.14 15.14
C SER A 52 -10.34 -1.32 16.12
N GLY A 53 -10.39 -2.57 15.65
CA GLY A 53 -10.27 -3.79 16.46
C GLY A 53 -11.60 -4.42 16.85
N GLU A 54 -11.81 -4.64 18.15
CA GLU A 54 -13.02 -5.23 18.74
C GLU A 54 -14.04 -4.14 19.14
N GLY A 55 -14.47 -3.35 18.14
CA GLY A 55 -15.44 -2.27 18.30
C GLY A 55 -16.63 -2.36 17.35
N VAL A 56 -17.72 -1.69 17.73
CA VAL A 56 -18.89 -1.43 16.87
C VAL A 56 -19.21 0.06 16.89
N TRP A 57 -19.73 0.61 15.79
CA TRP A 57 -19.98 2.04 15.64
C TRP A 57 -21.39 2.35 15.13
N ILE A 58 -21.83 3.59 15.38
CA ILE A 58 -23.06 4.19 14.87
C ILE A 58 -22.65 5.44 14.08
N PRO A 59 -22.82 5.46 12.75
CA PRO A 59 -22.54 6.64 11.94
C PRO A 59 -23.56 7.75 12.24
N LEU A 60 -23.08 8.98 12.40
CA LEU A 60 -23.89 10.17 12.63
C LEU A 60 -23.93 11.10 11.41
N GLY A 61 -23.21 10.77 10.32
CA GLY A 61 -23.10 11.61 9.15
C GLY A 61 -22.05 12.73 9.27
N TYR A 62 -21.86 13.45 8.16
CA TYR A 62 -20.94 14.60 8.05
C TYR A 62 -21.61 15.93 8.42
N THR A 63 -22.91 15.95 8.67
CA THR A 63 -23.72 17.18 8.82
C THR A 63 -24.61 17.12 10.05
N SER A 64 -24.04 17.53 11.18
CA SER A 64 -24.84 18.12 12.26
C SER A 64 -24.07 19.33 12.80
N MET A 65 -24.56 20.54 12.48
CA MET A 65 -23.93 21.82 12.80
C MET A 65 -23.73 22.07 14.32
N ASP A 66 -24.29 21.22 15.17
CA ASP A 66 -24.17 21.28 16.63
C ASP A 66 -23.15 20.29 17.21
N ILE A 67 -22.91 19.12 16.59
CA ILE A 67 -21.94 18.13 17.10
C ILE A 67 -20.51 18.56 16.79
N SER A 68 -20.24 19.22 15.65
CA SER A 68 -18.88 19.68 15.29
C SER A 68 -18.32 20.77 16.22
N LYS A 69 -19.16 21.36 17.09
CA LYS A 69 -18.79 22.38 18.09
C LYS A 69 -18.46 21.78 19.46
N LEU A 70 -18.56 20.46 19.62
CA LEU A 70 -18.27 19.79 20.88
C LEU A 70 -16.76 19.93 21.18
N PRO A 71 -16.36 20.43 22.36
CA PRO A 71 -14.96 20.41 22.74
C PRO A 71 -14.51 18.98 23.06
N ASN A 72 -13.20 18.75 23.04
CA ASN A 72 -12.64 17.49 23.54
C ASN A 72 -12.83 17.40 25.06
N GLU A 73 -13.59 16.40 25.52
CA GLU A 73 -13.88 16.11 26.93
C GLU A 73 -13.64 14.62 27.18
N ASN A 74 -12.79 14.28 28.16
CA ASN A 74 -12.49 12.88 28.49
C ASN A 74 -12.12 12.03 27.24
N HIS A 75 -11.35 12.62 26.32
CA HIS A 75 -11.10 12.04 25.01
C HIS A 75 -10.09 10.89 25.11
N THR A 76 -10.33 9.83 24.37
CA THR A 76 -9.43 8.67 24.29
C THR A 76 -9.47 8.08 22.89
N SER A 77 -8.35 7.49 22.47
CA SER A 77 -8.30 6.58 21.32
C SER A 77 -8.41 5.13 21.73
N HIS A 78 -8.36 4.82 23.03
CA HIS A 78 -8.29 3.44 23.54
C HIS A 78 -9.41 3.20 24.57
N PRO A 79 -10.69 3.24 24.15
CA PRO A 79 -11.80 2.94 25.05
C PRO A 79 -11.71 1.51 25.58
N ALA A 80 -11.99 1.32 26.87
CA ALA A 80 -12.06 0.01 27.49
C ALA A 80 -13.36 -0.73 27.10
N PRO A 81 -13.39 -2.08 27.19
CA PRO A 81 -14.61 -2.84 26.90
C PRO A 81 -15.81 -2.35 27.73
N GLY A 82 -16.91 -2.02 27.04
CA GLY A 82 -18.14 -1.46 27.61
C GLY A 82 -18.21 0.06 27.57
N GLU A 83 -17.15 0.76 27.14
CA GLU A 83 -17.15 2.22 27.00
C GLU A 83 -17.61 2.66 25.61
N PHE A 84 -18.42 3.72 25.60
CA PHE A 84 -18.79 4.47 24.42
C PHE A 84 -17.99 5.78 24.34
N ILE A 85 -17.51 6.07 23.13
CA ILE A 85 -16.93 7.36 22.77
C ILE A 85 -17.82 8.05 21.72
N LEU A 86 -17.89 9.38 21.76
CA LEU A 86 -18.46 10.21 20.70
C LEU A 86 -17.33 10.96 19.99
N TYR A 87 -17.16 10.68 18.71
CA TYR A 87 -16.35 11.50 17.83
C TYR A 87 -17.24 12.52 17.12
N PRO A 88 -16.98 13.84 17.28
CA PRO A 88 -17.85 14.86 16.75
C PRO A 88 -17.79 15.04 15.23
N GLY A 89 -16.86 14.35 14.55
CA GLY A 89 -16.59 14.51 13.12
C GLY A 89 -15.46 15.50 12.84
N GLY A 90 -15.29 15.84 11.56
CA GLY A 90 -14.31 16.82 11.07
C GLY A 90 -13.29 16.20 10.13
N ILE A 91 -12.50 15.24 10.62
CA ILE A 91 -11.54 14.47 9.82
C ILE A 91 -12.22 13.26 9.17
N SER A 92 -13.10 12.59 9.92
CA SER A 92 -13.98 11.53 9.43
C SER A 92 -15.45 11.84 9.73
N GLU A 93 -16.35 10.95 9.29
CA GLU A 93 -17.75 10.98 9.69
C GLU A 93 -17.87 10.95 11.22
N GLY A 94 -18.81 11.73 11.79
CA GLY A 94 -19.06 11.69 13.23
C GLY A 94 -19.64 10.34 13.64
N GLU A 95 -19.30 9.85 14.83
CA GLU A 95 -19.70 8.52 15.25
C GLU A 95 -19.78 8.29 16.76
N PHE A 96 -20.72 7.44 17.17
CA PHE A 96 -20.61 6.74 18.46
C PHE A 96 -19.87 5.43 18.25
N LEU A 97 -18.86 5.14 19.05
CA LEU A 97 -18.17 3.86 19.04
C LEU A 97 -18.27 3.19 20.40
N LEU A 98 -18.65 1.91 20.43
CA LEU A 98 -18.63 1.01 21.59
C LEU A 98 -17.50 0.00 21.44
N ALA A 99 -16.61 -0.05 22.43
CA ALA A 99 -15.66 -1.15 22.55
C ALA A 99 -16.31 -2.37 23.20
N TYR A 100 -16.22 -3.55 22.56
CA TYR A 100 -16.59 -4.82 23.19
C TYR A 100 -15.36 -5.67 23.57
N GLY A 101 -14.16 -5.21 23.20
CA GLY A 101 -12.86 -5.83 23.45
C GLY A 101 -11.72 -4.83 23.24
N GLY A 102 -10.56 -5.28 22.76
CA GLY A 102 -9.41 -4.39 22.48
C GLY A 102 -9.66 -3.45 21.29
N VAL A 103 -9.65 -2.14 21.54
CA VAL A 103 -9.91 -1.11 20.53
C VAL A 103 -8.83 -0.03 20.49
N THR A 104 -8.44 0.34 19.28
CA THR A 104 -7.75 1.61 18.98
C THR A 104 -8.59 2.37 17.96
N PHE A 105 -9.25 3.43 18.39
CA PHE A 105 -10.12 4.24 17.57
C PHE A 105 -9.34 4.91 16.44
N ALA A 106 -9.67 4.54 15.20
CA ALA A 106 -8.99 5.01 14.00
C ALA A 106 -9.94 5.01 12.79
N SER A 107 -9.67 5.92 11.84
CA SER A 107 -10.32 5.96 10.53
C SER A 107 -9.29 5.73 9.42
N LYS A 108 -9.71 5.89 8.15
CA LYS A 108 -8.80 5.92 7.00
C LYS A 108 -7.71 7.01 7.12
N MET A 109 -7.94 8.05 7.94
CA MET A 109 -7.00 9.14 8.17
C MET A 109 -6.05 8.87 9.35
N GLY A 110 -6.06 7.66 9.91
CA GLY A 110 -5.23 7.29 11.06
C GLY A 110 -5.99 7.31 12.38
N GLN A 111 -5.24 7.33 13.49
CA GLN A 111 -5.79 7.31 14.84
C GLN A 111 -6.59 8.57 15.13
N LEU A 112 -7.80 8.39 15.68
CA LEU A 112 -8.70 9.47 16.08
C LEU A 112 -8.91 9.44 17.59
N THR A 113 -9.43 10.53 18.14
CA THR A 113 -9.82 10.60 19.56
C THR A 113 -11.30 10.97 19.64
N GLY A 114 -12.05 10.32 20.51
CA GLY A 114 -13.45 10.64 20.78
C GLY A 114 -13.69 10.80 22.28
N ASN A 115 -14.71 11.57 22.65
CA ASN A 115 -15.06 11.85 24.04
C ASN A 115 -15.71 10.63 24.68
N GLN A 116 -15.10 10.05 25.71
CA GLN A 116 -15.68 8.93 26.44
C GLN A 116 -16.78 9.46 27.39
N PHE A 117 -18.03 9.09 27.12
CA PHE A 117 -19.19 9.72 27.78
C PHE A 117 -20.20 8.75 28.39
N LEU A 118 -20.17 7.46 28.02
CA LEU A 118 -21.11 6.45 28.53
C LEU A 118 -20.38 5.12 28.76
N THR A 119 -20.67 4.46 29.88
CA THR A 119 -20.02 3.20 30.27
C THR A 119 -21.07 2.16 30.67
N ILE A 120 -21.03 0.98 30.07
CA ILE A 120 -21.88 -0.15 30.46
C ILE A 120 -21.43 -0.70 31.81
N VAL A 121 -22.35 -0.71 32.78
CA VAL A 121 -22.12 -1.19 34.15
C VAL A 121 -22.81 -2.53 34.43
N ARG A 122 -23.79 -2.96 33.62
CA ARG A 122 -24.42 -4.29 33.70
C ARG A 122 -24.71 -4.86 32.31
N GLY A 123 -24.60 -6.18 32.19
CA GLY A 123 -24.76 -6.92 30.93
C GLY A 123 -23.45 -7.19 30.19
N ASN A 124 -22.29 -6.87 30.79
CA ASN A 124 -20.97 -7.00 30.17
C ASN A 124 -20.66 -8.42 29.65
N GLU A 125 -21.25 -9.45 30.25
CA GLU A 125 -21.15 -10.83 29.77
C GLU A 125 -21.69 -11.03 28.33
N ASN A 126 -22.55 -10.14 27.86
CA ASN A 126 -23.15 -10.17 26.52
C ASN A 126 -22.42 -9.27 25.51
N LEU A 127 -21.41 -8.48 25.93
CA LEU A 127 -20.70 -7.54 25.04
C LEU A 127 -20.02 -8.26 23.87
N ARG A 128 -19.28 -9.33 24.18
CA ARG A 128 -18.59 -10.12 23.16
C ARG A 128 -19.56 -10.75 22.17
N ALA A 129 -20.68 -11.28 22.67
CA ALA A 129 -21.72 -11.87 21.84
C ALA A 129 -22.37 -10.83 20.90
N LEU A 130 -22.60 -9.60 21.38
CA LEU A 130 -23.07 -8.50 20.53
C LEU A 130 -22.05 -8.15 19.43
N GLY A 131 -20.77 -8.04 19.79
CA GLY A 131 -19.69 -7.74 18.85
C GLY A 131 -19.54 -8.80 17.75
N GLU A 132 -19.49 -10.08 18.14
CA GLU A 132 -19.41 -11.21 17.21
C GLU A 132 -20.65 -11.32 16.32
N LYS A 133 -21.85 -11.09 16.88
CA LYS A 133 -23.08 -11.03 16.11
C LYS A 133 -23.06 -9.90 15.07
N THR A 134 -22.62 -8.71 15.47
CA THR A 134 -22.53 -7.57 14.54
C THR A 134 -21.49 -7.81 13.44
N LEU A 135 -20.42 -8.55 13.74
CA LEU A 135 -19.39 -8.92 12.78
C LEU A 135 -19.90 -9.91 11.73
N TRP A 136 -20.55 -10.99 12.16
CA TRP A 136 -20.93 -12.10 11.29
C TRP A 136 -22.31 -11.95 10.66
N ASP A 137 -23.28 -11.40 11.40
CA ASP A 137 -24.67 -11.25 10.95
C ASP A 137 -24.93 -9.84 10.37
N GLY A 138 -23.91 -8.98 10.36
CA GLY A 138 -24.01 -7.60 9.87
C GLY A 138 -24.69 -6.65 10.86
N LYS A 139 -25.21 -5.52 10.35
CA LYS A 139 -25.71 -4.42 11.19
C LYS A 139 -26.78 -4.89 12.19
N GLN A 140 -26.68 -4.46 13.45
CA GLN A 140 -27.64 -4.78 14.52
C GLN A 140 -28.37 -3.53 14.97
N GLU A 141 -29.68 -3.60 15.18
CA GLU A 141 -30.41 -2.48 15.76
C GLU A 141 -29.94 -2.22 17.20
N VAL A 142 -29.81 -0.93 17.55
CA VAL A 142 -29.54 -0.45 18.91
C VAL A 142 -30.51 0.65 19.29
N ARG A 143 -31.00 0.61 20.53
CA ARG A 143 -31.87 1.62 21.13
C ARG A 143 -31.36 2.03 22.50
N PHE A 144 -31.29 3.33 22.74
CA PHE A 144 -30.90 3.95 24.01
C PHE A 144 -32.09 4.65 24.63
N GLU A 145 -32.33 4.42 25.92
CA GLU A 145 -33.46 4.97 26.67
C GLU A 145 -33.07 5.27 28.11
N ILE A 146 -33.76 6.19 28.76
CA ILE A 146 -33.66 6.35 30.22
C ILE A 146 -34.29 5.10 30.87
N ALA A 147 -33.56 4.43 31.75
CA ALA A 147 -34.06 3.24 32.43
C ALA A 147 -35.15 3.61 33.45
N ASP A 148 -36.27 2.88 33.43
CA ASP A 148 -37.33 2.98 34.43
C ASP A 148 -37.05 2.09 35.66
N GLU A 149 -37.78 2.34 36.76
CA GLU A 149 -37.64 1.59 38.01
C GLU A 149 -37.84 0.08 37.82
N SER A 150 -38.73 -0.34 36.89
CA SER A 150 -38.96 -1.75 36.55
C SER A 150 -37.76 -2.43 35.88
N THR A 151 -37.02 -1.70 35.05
CA THR A 151 -35.84 -2.20 34.33
C THR A 151 -34.64 -2.32 35.26
N VAL A 152 -34.50 -1.41 36.23
CA VAL A 152 -33.48 -1.46 37.28
C VAL A 152 -33.74 -2.62 38.26
N ALA A 153 -35.02 -2.92 38.55
CA ALA A 153 -35.43 -4.05 39.39
C ALA A 153 -35.17 -5.43 38.76
N ALA A 154 -35.36 -5.59 37.44
CA ALA A 154 -35.04 -6.83 36.73
C ALA A 154 -33.53 -7.16 36.80
N GLY A 155 -32.67 -6.14 36.80
CA GLY A 155 -31.22 -6.30 36.93
C GLY A 155 -30.72 -6.64 38.34
N SER A 156 -31.54 -6.50 39.38
CA SER A 156 -31.17 -6.79 40.78
C SER A 156 -31.61 -8.18 41.27
N ASN A 157 -32.57 -8.84 40.59
CA ASN A 157 -33.08 -10.17 40.95
C ASN A 157 -32.28 -11.38 40.40
N VAL A 158 -31.13 -11.15 39.75
CA VAL A 158 -30.27 -12.21 39.19
C VAL A 158 -29.59 -13.07 40.29
N ALA A 159 -29.68 -12.68 41.57
CA ALA A 159 -29.16 -13.46 42.69
C ALA A 159 -29.91 -14.80 42.91
N SER A 160 -31.21 -14.87 42.58
CA SER A 160 -32.01 -16.09 42.79
C SER A 160 -31.75 -17.17 41.72
N LEU A 161 -31.55 -16.77 40.46
CA LEU A 161 -31.17 -17.68 39.37
C LEU A 161 -29.73 -18.21 39.51
N LYS A 162 -28.85 -17.49 40.21
CA LYS A 162 -27.49 -17.95 40.52
C LYS A 162 -27.46 -19.16 41.46
N GLN A 163 -28.45 -19.34 42.33
CA GLN A 163 -28.47 -20.47 43.27
C GLN A 163 -28.93 -21.78 42.60
N THR A 164 -29.86 -21.68 41.65
CA THR A 164 -30.31 -22.83 40.84
C THR A 164 -29.28 -23.20 39.77
N LYS A 165 -28.64 -22.22 39.12
CA LYS A 165 -27.60 -22.47 38.11
C LYS A 165 -26.26 -22.91 38.72
N ARG A 166 -25.91 -22.50 39.96
CA ARG A 166 -24.73 -23.02 40.68
C ARG A 166 -24.83 -24.49 41.06
N ARG A 167 -26.04 -25.02 41.32
CA ARG A 167 -26.22 -26.47 41.58
C ARG A 167 -26.07 -27.32 40.33
N LEU A 168 -26.37 -26.78 39.15
CA LEU A 168 -26.21 -27.46 37.86
C LEU A 168 -24.82 -27.27 37.23
N LEU A 169 -24.15 -26.13 37.42
CA LEU A 169 -22.81 -25.87 36.89
C LEU A 169 -21.67 -26.42 37.76
N ALA A 170 -21.92 -26.71 39.05
CA ALA A 170 -20.89 -27.27 39.93
C ALA A 170 -20.54 -28.74 39.61
N SER A 171 -21.44 -29.50 38.95
CA SER A 171 -21.11 -30.86 38.50
C SER A 171 -20.21 -30.86 37.26
N ASP A 172 -20.42 -29.92 36.33
CA ASP A 172 -19.68 -29.86 35.06
C ASP A 172 -18.35 -29.10 35.18
N ALA A 173 -18.30 -28.04 35.99
CA ALA A 173 -17.07 -27.29 36.24
C ALA A 173 -16.04 -28.10 37.05
N ALA A 174 -16.48 -28.99 37.94
CA ALA A 174 -15.58 -29.89 38.67
C ALA A 174 -14.91 -30.90 37.72
N SER A 175 -15.65 -31.42 36.73
CA SER A 175 -15.12 -32.33 35.71
C SER A 175 -14.13 -31.62 34.77
N LEU A 176 -14.43 -30.37 34.38
CA LEU A 176 -13.57 -29.60 33.47
C LEU A 176 -12.30 -29.09 34.17
N ALA A 177 -12.41 -28.65 35.43
CA ALA A 177 -11.26 -28.23 36.23
C ALA A 177 -10.32 -29.39 36.56
N LEU A 178 -10.86 -30.60 36.81
CA LEU A 178 -10.04 -31.80 37.00
C LEU A 178 -9.30 -32.17 35.71
N HIS A 179 -9.96 -32.07 34.55
CA HIS A 179 -9.34 -32.34 33.25
C HIS A 179 -8.28 -31.29 32.86
N MET A 180 -8.52 -30.00 33.13
CA MET A 180 -7.53 -28.95 32.91
C MET A 180 -6.35 -29.06 33.88
N ALA A 181 -6.58 -29.46 35.13
CA ALA A 181 -5.50 -29.73 36.08
C ALA A 181 -4.63 -30.93 35.64
N GLU A 182 -5.25 -31.99 35.11
CA GLU A 182 -4.53 -33.13 34.51
C GLU A 182 -3.69 -32.70 33.31
N ILE A 183 -4.22 -31.84 32.43
CA ILE A 183 -3.50 -31.29 31.27
C ILE A 183 -2.32 -30.40 31.72
N VAL A 184 -2.51 -29.54 32.72
CA VAL A 184 -1.44 -28.68 33.24
C VAL A 184 -0.34 -29.52 33.89
N VAL A 185 -0.69 -30.56 34.63
CA VAL A 185 0.28 -31.50 35.22
C VAL A 185 1.02 -32.30 34.15
N ASP A 186 0.34 -32.73 33.08
CA ASP A 186 0.96 -33.40 31.93
C ASP A 186 1.92 -32.47 31.18
N LEU A 187 1.53 -31.21 30.95
CA LEU A 187 2.37 -30.19 30.32
C LEU A 187 3.59 -29.85 31.19
N GLN A 188 3.43 -29.74 32.52
CA GLN A 188 4.56 -29.52 33.43
C GLN A 188 5.53 -30.71 33.44
N LYS A 189 5.03 -31.95 33.38
CA LYS A 189 5.88 -33.14 33.25
C LYS A 189 6.64 -33.15 31.93
N ARG A 190 5.99 -32.79 30.82
CA ARG A 190 6.65 -32.68 29.50
C ARG A 190 7.69 -31.57 29.46
N LEU A 191 7.40 -30.42 30.09
CA LEU A 191 8.35 -29.31 30.21
C LEU A 191 9.58 -29.73 31.02
N LEU A 192 9.41 -30.46 32.12
CA LEU A 192 10.51 -31.00 32.92
C LEU A 192 11.38 -31.99 32.13
N VAL A 193 10.77 -32.87 31.33
CA VAL A 193 11.51 -33.79 30.44
C VAL A 193 12.31 -33.02 29.38
N VAL A 194 11.75 -31.94 28.83
CA VAL A 194 12.44 -31.07 27.86
C VAL A 194 13.57 -30.29 28.53
N GLU A 195 13.35 -29.75 29.73
CA GLU A 195 14.39 -29.05 30.51
C GLU A 195 15.53 -30.01 30.91
N GLU A 196 15.22 -31.25 31.27
CA GLU A 196 16.21 -32.27 31.59
C GLU A 196 16.97 -32.72 30.33
N ARG A 197 16.30 -32.80 29.17
CA ARG A 197 16.93 -33.04 27.86
C ARG A 197 17.87 -31.90 27.49
N VAL A 198 17.45 -30.64 27.64
CA VAL A 198 18.26 -29.45 27.41
C VAL A 198 19.46 -29.42 28.36
N ARG A 199 19.26 -29.76 29.64
CA ARG A 199 20.33 -29.84 30.63
C ARG A 199 21.33 -30.96 30.30
N SER A 200 20.86 -32.12 29.83
CA SER A 200 21.72 -33.23 29.39
C SER A 200 22.54 -32.91 28.14
N LEU A 201 21.98 -32.11 27.21
CA LEU A 201 22.65 -31.62 26.01
C LEU A 201 23.70 -30.54 26.32
N GLN A 202 23.45 -29.72 27.36
CA GLN A 202 24.41 -28.73 27.86
C GLN A 202 25.59 -29.37 28.64
N THR A 203 25.42 -30.58 29.20
CA THR A 203 26.49 -31.31 29.91
C THR A 203 27.31 -32.28 29.04
N GLY A 204 27.08 -32.34 27.72
CA GLY A 204 27.98 -33.03 26.79
C GLY A 204 27.89 -34.56 26.72
N GLY A 205 26.71 -35.17 26.94
CA GLY A 205 26.50 -36.61 26.76
C GLY A 205 26.01 -36.99 25.35
N ALA A 206 26.71 -37.89 24.66
CA ALA A 206 26.34 -38.40 23.32
C ALA A 206 25.04 -39.26 23.34
N PRO A 207 24.25 -39.30 22.24
CA PRO A 207 22.93 -39.91 22.26
C PRO A 207 22.96 -41.42 22.00
N THR A 208 22.26 -42.21 22.81
CA THR A 208 21.87 -43.59 22.46
C THR A 208 20.49 -43.59 21.82
N ASN A 209 20.42 -44.21 20.64
CA ASN A 209 19.23 -44.44 19.83
C ASN A 209 18.32 -45.48 20.49
N ASP A 210 17.04 -45.18 20.72
CA ASP A 210 15.96 -46.17 20.67
C ASP A 210 14.57 -45.51 20.61
N GLY A 211 13.85 -45.82 19.53
CA GLY A 211 12.42 -46.18 19.53
C GLY A 211 11.36 -45.11 19.75
N ILE A 212 10.83 -44.56 18.65
CA ILE A 212 9.49 -43.93 18.59
C ILE A 212 8.44 -45.05 18.57
N GLY A 213 7.61 -45.14 19.60
CA GLY A 213 6.44 -46.02 19.67
C GLY A 213 5.24 -45.30 20.29
N LEU A 214 4.17 -45.14 19.51
CA LEU A 214 2.84 -44.69 19.93
C LEU A 214 2.32 -45.52 21.13
N VAL A 215 1.76 -44.87 22.16
CA VAL A 215 0.71 -45.48 23.00
C VAL A 215 -0.35 -44.44 23.37
N ALA A 216 -1.59 -44.80 23.01
CA ALA A 216 -2.83 -44.17 23.40
C ALA A 216 -3.25 -44.56 24.83
N ASN A 217 -3.94 -43.63 25.51
CA ASN A 217 -4.89 -43.75 26.61
C ASN A 217 -4.94 -45.07 27.43
N VAL A 218 -4.65 -44.96 28.73
CA VAL A 218 -5.22 -45.84 29.77
C VAL A 218 -5.61 -45.03 31.01
N ARG A 219 -6.92 -45.09 31.33
CA ARG A 219 -7.52 -44.75 32.62
C ARG A 219 -7.31 -45.90 33.62
N VAL A 220 -7.01 -45.53 34.86
CA VAL A 220 -6.97 -46.33 36.11
C VAL A 220 -8.28 -46.00 36.85
N SER A 221 -9.06 -46.84 37.52
CA SER A 221 -9.08 -48.27 37.87
C SER A 221 -10.46 -48.60 38.47
N GLN A 222 -10.87 -49.87 38.47
CA GLN A 222 -11.37 -50.56 39.68
C GLN A 222 -11.56 -52.07 39.39
N GLU A 223 -11.01 -52.88 40.30
CA GLU A 223 -11.00 -54.36 40.45
C GLU A 223 -12.40 -55.03 40.56
N PRO A 224 -12.55 -56.38 40.75
CA PRO A 224 -11.56 -57.49 40.75
C PRO A 224 -11.99 -58.78 39.99
N HIS A 225 -11.07 -59.75 39.93
CA HIS A 225 -11.26 -61.22 39.99
C HIS A 225 -10.95 -62.11 38.75
N LEU A 226 -10.21 -63.19 39.09
CA LEU A 226 -10.10 -64.54 38.50
C LEU A 226 -9.08 -64.77 37.35
N GLU A 227 -7.89 -65.22 37.76
CA GLU A 227 -7.17 -66.48 37.44
C GLU A 227 -7.23 -67.16 36.03
N PRO A 228 -6.23 -68.00 35.69
CA PRO A 228 -5.44 -67.87 34.47
C PRO A 228 -5.58 -69.06 33.49
N ASP A 229 -5.07 -68.92 32.27
CA ASP A 229 -4.31 -70.01 31.63
C ASP A 229 -3.52 -69.59 30.38
N ARG A 230 -2.23 -70.03 30.36
CA ARG A 230 -1.51 -70.78 29.31
C ARG A 230 -1.81 -70.45 27.83
N MET A 231 -0.89 -70.38 26.85
CA MET A 231 0.42 -70.99 26.62
C MET A 231 0.85 -70.46 25.21
N VAL A 232 2.07 -69.93 24.99
CA VAL A 232 3.26 -70.65 24.45
C VAL A 232 3.36 -70.70 22.91
N VAL A 233 4.54 -70.23 22.43
CA VAL A 233 5.31 -70.65 21.22
C VAL A 233 4.85 -70.10 19.86
N GLN A 234 5.69 -69.74 18.89
CA GLN A 234 7.13 -69.42 18.68
C GLN A 234 7.26 -69.21 17.15
N HIS A 235 8.22 -68.37 16.76
CA HIS A 235 9.08 -68.41 15.56
C HIS A 235 8.63 -69.16 14.29
N ALA A 236 8.75 -68.54 13.10
CA ALA A 236 10.01 -68.47 12.37
C ALA A 236 9.87 -67.85 10.96
N SER A 237 10.92 -67.13 10.59
CA SER A 237 11.38 -66.58 9.31
C SER A 237 11.50 -67.57 8.14
N THR A 238 11.45 -67.08 6.87
CA THR A 238 12.55 -67.18 5.86
C THR A 238 12.20 -66.59 4.47
N SER A 239 13.11 -65.72 3.96
CA SER A 239 13.68 -65.58 2.58
C SER A 239 12.85 -65.42 1.28
N GLY A 240 13.22 -64.42 0.46
CA GLY A 240 12.86 -64.21 -0.98
C GLY A 240 13.63 -65.15 -1.96
N PRO A 241 13.93 -64.80 -3.25
CA PRO A 241 13.82 -63.50 -3.98
C PRO A 241 13.36 -63.56 -5.50
N SER A 242 13.36 -62.38 -6.13
CA SER A 242 13.38 -61.92 -7.56
C SER A 242 13.47 -62.85 -8.79
N ILE A 243 12.92 -62.40 -9.95
CA ILE A 243 13.57 -62.16 -11.28
C ILE A 243 12.51 -61.87 -12.42
N SER A 244 12.83 -60.95 -13.35
CA SER A 244 12.23 -60.75 -14.72
C SER A 244 13.29 -61.05 -15.80
N PRO A 245 13.02 -61.27 -17.13
CA PRO A 245 12.70 -60.18 -18.10
C PRO A 245 12.04 -60.56 -19.50
N ALA A 246 11.79 -59.53 -20.34
CA ALA A 246 11.91 -59.44 -21.83
C ALA A 246 10.71 -59.63 -22.83
N GLN A 247 10.65 -58.73 -23.84
CA GLN A 247 9.78 -58.68 -25.06
C GLN A 247 10.42 -59.39 -26.30
N PRO A 248 9.80 -59.43 -27.54
CA PRO A 248 9.84 -58.32 -28.55
C PRO A 248 8.71 -58.22 -29.66
N SER A 249 8.63 -57.03 -30.33
CA SER A 249 8.35 -56.71 -31.78
C SER A 249 7.00 -57.00 -32.49
N THR A 250 6.47 -56.37 -33.56
CA THR A 250 6.51 -55.07 -34.34
C THR A 250 5.55 -55.20 -35.58
N LEU A 251 4.91 -54.13 -36.10
CA LEU A 251 4.83 -53.65 -37.54
C LEU A 251 3.50 -52.93 -38.00
N HIS A 252 3.67 -51.71 -38.57
CA HIS A 252 3.01 -51.00 -39.71
C HIS A 252 1.47 -50.83 -39.85
N SER A 253 0.89 -49.83 -40.55
CA SER A 253 1.20 -48.45 -41.00
C SER A 253 -0.06 -47.84 -41.71
N HIS A 254 -0.08 -46.49 -41.84
CA HIS A 254 -0.75 -45.61 -42.83
C HIS A 254 -2.22 -45.10 -42.71
N ASN A 255 -2.32 -43.75 -42.62
CA ASN A 255 -3.06 -42.74 -43.43
C ASN A 255 -4.45 -43.11 -44.02
N SER A 256 -5.49 -42.26 -44.11
CA SER A 256 -5.54 -40.81 -44.36
C SER A 256 -6.99 -40.28 -44.24
N HIS A 257 -7.10 -39.01 -43.85
CA HIS A 257 -8.07 -37.95 -44.20
C HIS A 257 -9.52 -38.21 -44.70
N ALA A 258 -10.41 -37.50 -43.97
CA ALA A 258 -11.47 -36.59 -44.43
C ALA A 258 -12.80 -37.15 -44.96
N ILE A 259 -13.90 -36.67 -44.36
CA ILE A 259 -14.97 -35.86 -44.98
C ILE A 259 -16.19 -35.89 -44.02
N SER A 260 -16.61 -34.72 -43.54
CA SER A 260 -17.96 -34.51 -43.00
C SER A 260 -18.93 -34.24 -44.16
N PRO A 261 -20.21 -34.59 -44.01
CA PRO A 261 -21.19 -33.51 -43.99
C PRO A 261 -22.31 -33.69 -42.97
N SER A 262 -22.76 -32.53 -42.51
CA SER A 262 -24.00 -32.23 -41.78
C SER A 262 -25.27 -32.75 -42.47
N TYR A 263 -26.31 -33.08 -41.70
CA TYR A 263 -27.65 -32.47 -41.80
C TYR A 263 -28.57 -32.92 -40.64
N SER A 264 -29.45 -31.99 -40.29
CA SER A 264 -30.38 -31.89 -39.17
C SER A 264 -31.61 -32.83 -39.19
N SER A 265 -32.13 -33.19 -38.01
CA SER A 265 -33.44 -32.71 -37.47
C SER A 265 -34.25 -33.75 -36.66
N HIS A 266 -34.91 -33.22 -35.62
CA HIS A 266 -36.16 -33.65 -34.96
C HIS A 266 -36.16 -34.56 -33.71
N HIS A 267 -36.45 -33.87 -32.58
CA HIS A 267 -37.43 -34.13 -31.52
C HIS A 267 -37.68 -35.57 -31.02
N ARG A 268 -37.48 -35.77 -29.71
CA ARG A 268 -38.57 -35.95 -28.73
C ARG A 268 -38.07 -36.01 -27.28
N ASP A 269 -38.56 -35.04 -26.51
CA ASP A 269 -39.02 -35.05 -25.12
C ASP A 269 -38.70 -36.25 -24.22
N THR A 270 -38.13 -35.97 -23.04
CA THR A 270 -38.66 -36.41 -21.74
C THR A 270 -37.98 -35.65 -20.61
N ASP A 271 -38.72 -34.73 -19.99
CA ASP A 271 -38.39 -34.09 -18.70
C ASP A 271 -38.43 -35.12 -17.55
N PRO A 272 -37.87 -34.75 -16.38
CA PRO A 272 -38.77 -34.70 -15.24
C PRO A 272 -38.63 -33.44 -14.36
N ILE A 273 -39.78 -32.77 -14.22
CA ILE A 273 -40.40 -32.27 -12.98
C ILE A 273 -39.66 -31.17 -12.21
N SER A 274 -40.19 -29.96 -12.38
CA SER A 274 -39.98 -28.74 -11.62
C SER A 274 -40.99 -28.58 -10.46
N SER A 275 -40.58 -27.84 -9.43
CA SER A 275 -41.46 -26.97 -8.61
C SER A 275 -40.60 -26.01 -7.77
N PRO A 276 -41.10 -24.83 -7.35
CA PRO A 276 -41.45 -23.70 -8.20
C PRO A 276 -40.70 -22.40 -7.82
N HIS A 277 -40.62 -21.48 -8.78
CA HIS A 277 -40.03 -20.15 -8.68
C HIS A 277 -40.72 -19.25 -7.64
N HIS A 278 -39.91 -18.49 -6.89
CA HIS A 278 -40.29 -17.18 -6.39
C HIS A 278 -39.42 -16.15 -7.12
N ASP A 279 -40.03 -15.42 -8.06
CA ASP A 279 -39.39 -14.34 -8.80
C ASP A 279 -39.14 -13.12 -7.90
N GLY A 280 -38.02 -12.44 -8.17
CA GLY A 280 -37.98 -10.99 -8.11
C GLY A 280 -37.04 -10.35 -7.09
N GLN A 281 -35.73 -10.61 -7.15
CA GLN A 281 -34.71 -9.55 -6.97
C GLN A 281 -33.50 -9.85 -7.86
N PRO A 282 -32.94 -8.86 -8.59
CA PRO A 282 -31.68 -9.06 -9.28
C PRO A 282 -30.63 -9.30 -8.20
N ALA A 283 -30.03 -10.50 -8.19
CA ALA A 283 -28.85 -10.74 -7.39
C ALA A 283 -27.81 -9.71 -7.81
N VAL A 284 -27.59 -8.68 -6.98
CA VAL A 284 -26.51 -7.73 -7.15
C VAL A 284 -25.23 -8.56 -7.01
N SER A 285 -24.67 -8.94 -8.14
CA SER A 285 -23.37 -9.59 -8.16
C SER A 285 -22.38 -8.61 -7.52
N MET A 286 -21.76 -9.01 -6.41
CA MET A 286 -20.70 -8.23 -5.75
C MET A 286 -19.53 -7.92 -6.71
N SER A 287 -19.46 -8.57 -7.88
CA SER A 287 -18.50 -8.24 -8.96
C SER A 287 -18.71 -6.86 -9.58
N THR A 288 -19.92 -6.27 -9.47
CA THR A 288 -20.30 -5.03 -10.17
C THR A 288 -20.12 -3.77 -9.29
N ILE A 289 -19.79 -3.94 -8.01
CA ILE A 289 -19.59 -2.83 -7.07
C ILE A 289 -18.15 -2.30 -7.21
N GLN A 290 -17.98 -1.06 -7.68
CA GLN A 290 -16.70 -0.34 -7.63
C GLN A 290 -16.35 -0.08 -6.17
N LEU A 291 -15.41 -0.86 -5.61
CA LEU A 291 -14.82 -0.59 -4.30
C LEU A 291 -13.44 0.02 -4.55
N GLY A 292 -13.03 0.99 -3.73
CA GLY A 292 -11.70 1.60 -3.81
C GLY A 292 -10.58 0.63 -3.42
N ALA A 293 -9.32 1.03 -3.66
CA ALA A 293 -8.18 0.37 -3.03
C ALA A 293 -8.29 0.50 -1.48
N PRO A 294 -7.79 -0.48 -0.69
CA PRO A 294 -7.04 -1.67 -1.09
C PRO A 294 -7.93 -2.85 -1.53
N ILE A 295 -9.25 -2.72 -1.40
CA ILE A 295 -10.20 -3.81 -1.67
C ILE A 295 -10.23 -4.18 -3.16
N ALA A 296 -10.07 -3.20 -4.06
CA ALA A 296 -9.91 -3.45 -5.49
C ALA A 296 -8.70 -4.35 -5.78
N THR A 297 -7.59 -4.10 -5.11
CA THR A 297 -6.34 -4.85 -5.26
C THR A 297 -6.48 -6.26 -4.72
N LEU A 298 -7.04 -6.40 -3.50
CA LEU A 298 -7.35 -7.72 -2.91
C LEU A 298 -8.36 -8.51 -3.76
N ARG A 299 -9.32 -7.85 -4.41
CA ARG A 299 -10.25 -8.50 -5.33
C ARG A 299 -9.56 -8.97 -6.61
N SER A 300 -8.66 -8.15 -7.17
CA SER A 300 -7.88 -8.49 -8.37
C SER A 300 -6.95 -9.69 -8.13
N LEU A 301 -6.46 -9.81 -6.90
CA LEU A 301 -5.64 -10.91 -6.40
C LEU A 301 -6.42 -12.24 -6.27
N GLY A 302 -7.77 -12.20 -6.29
CA GLY A 302 -8.64 -13.37 -6.33
C GLY A 302 -8.92 -14.00 -4.95
N ALA A 303 -9.97 -14.82 -4.86
CA ALA A 303 -10.25 -15.60 -3.65
C ALA A 303 -9.28 -16.79 -3.54
N LEU A 304 -8.74 -17.02 -2.34
CA LEU A 304 -7.77 -18.09 -2.09
C LEU A 304 -8.37 -19.48 -2.37
N PRO A 305 -7.73 -20.32 -3.21
CA PRO A 305 -8.08 -21.73 -3.30
C PRO A 305 -7.81 -22.45 -1.96
N ALA A 306 -8.65 -23.43 -1.62
CA ALA A 306 -8.47 -24.24 -0.42
C ALA A 306 -7.29 -25.21 -0.61
N ASN A 307 -6.24 -25.07 0.22
CA ASN A 307 -5.09 -25.97 0.34
C ASN A 307 -4.34 -26.27 -0.98
N GLY A 308 -3.37 -25.42 -1.35
CA GLY A 308 -2.34 -25.75 -2.34
C GLY A 308 -1.04 -26.16 -1.65
N SER A 309 -0.45 -27.30 -2.03
CA SER A 309 0.91 -27.67 -1.61
C SER A 309 1.93 -26.70 -2.24
N GLU A 310 3.10 -26.47 -1.62
CA GLU A 310 4.18 -25.61 -2.17
C GLU A 310 4.56 -25.96 -3.63
N SER A 311 4.49 -27.24 -4.00
CA SER A 311 4.71 -27.71 -5.38
C SER A 311 3.71 -27.16 -6.41
N MET A 312 2.57 -26.61 -5.97
CA MET A 312 1.56 -25.97 -6.83
C MET A 312 1.89 -24.51 -7.15
N LEU A 313 2.97 -23.91 -6.63
CA LEU A 313 3.30 -22.50 -6.94
C LEU A 313 4.57 -22.35 -7.78
N ASP A 314 5.27 -23.46 -8.05
CA ASP A 314 6.44 -23.46 -8.92
C ASP A 314 6.01 -23.41 -10.40
N PRO A 315 6.37 -22.34 -11.15
CA PRO A 315 5.97 -22.18 -12.54
C PRO A 315 6.58 -23.22 -13.47
N ILE A 316 7.72 -23.85 -13.12
CA ILE A 316 8.33 -24.92 -13.91
C ILE A 316 7.60 -26.24 -13.65
N ALA A 317 7.31 -26.56 -12.39
CA ALA A 317 6.55 -27.76 -12.03
C ALA A 317 5.13 -27.73 -12.65
N GLN A 318 4.53 -26.54 -12.75
CA GLN A 318 3.25 -26.34 -13.45
C GLN A 318 3.35 -26.31 -14.98
N SER A 319 4.54 -26.48 -15.57
CA SER A 319 4.77 -26.35 -17.02
C SER A 319 4.35 -25.00 -17.62
N VAL A 320 4.31 -23.94 -16.79
CA VAL A 320 4.05 -22.56 -17.22
C VAL A 320 5.32 -21.96 -17.85
N LEU A 321 6.48 -22.26 -17.27
CA LEU A 321 7.81 -21.90 -17.79
C LEU A 321 8.66 -23.14 -18.06
N SER A 322 9.41 -23.11 -19.17
CA SER A 322 10.52 -24.03 -19.34
C SER A 322 11.72 -23.60 -18.48
N VAL A 323 12.64 -24.52 -18.19
CA VAL A 323 13.89 -24.20 -17.46
C VAL A 323 14.70 -23.12 -18.20
N LEU A 324 14.75 -23.17 -19.53
CA LEU A 324 15.44 -22.17 -20.35
C LEU A 324 14.77 -20.81 -20.26
N ASP A 325 13.43 -20.77 -20.27
CA ASP A 325 12.70 -19.51 -20.17
C ASP A 325 12.86 -18.89 -18.78
N ALA A 326 12.86 -19.70 -17.72
CA ALA A 326 13.13 -19.24 -16.36
C ALA A 326 14.54 -18.65 -16.23
N GLN A 327 15.57 -19.32 -16.75
CA GLN A 327 16.94 -18.81 -16.78
C GLN A 327 17.04 -17.48 -17.53
N ARG A 328 16.34 -17.36 -18.66
CA ARG A 328 16.30 -16.13 -19.44
C ARG A 328 15.57 -15.00 -18.71
N ALA A 329 14.45 -15.28 -18.06
CA ALA A 329 13.72 -14.29 -17.25
C ALA A 329 14.59 -13.77 -16.10
N ILE A 330 15.29 -14.66 -15.40
CA ILE A 330 16.24 -14.29 -14.34
C ILE A 330 17.35 -13.39 -14.89
N LYS A 331 17.92 -13.75 -16.05
CA LYS A 331 18.94 -12.94 -16.71
C LYS A 331 18.43 -11.53 -17.04
N ILE A 332 17.24 -11.41 -17.62
CA ILE A 332 16.60 -10.11 -17.91
C ILE A 332 16.45 -9.28 -16.63
N PHE A 333 15.98 -9.90 -15.54
CA PHE A 333 15.83 -9.22 -14.27
C PHE A 333 17.16 -8.66 -13.74
N PHE A 334 18.22 -9.47 -13.70
CA PHE A 334 19.50 -9.02 -13.15
C PHE A 334 20.25 -8.04 -14.06
N ASP A 335 20.14 -8.19 -15.38
CA ASP A 335 20.80 -7.30 -16.34
C ASP A 335 20.17 -5.90 -16.37
N HIS A 336 18.87 -5.80 -16.11
CA HIS A 336 18.11 -4.56 -16.34
C HIS A 336 17.33 -4.04 -15.13
N CYS A 337 16.64 -4.91 -14.39
CA CYS A 337 15.69 -4.50 -13.34
C CYS A 337 16.37 -4.31 -11.98
N HIS A 338 17.27 -5.22 -11.59
CA HIS A 338 17.92 -5.25 -10.27
C HIS A 338 18.55 -3.91 -9.88
N SER A 339 19.13 -3.18 -10.83
CA SER A 339 19.78 -1.89 -10.58
C SER A 339 18.84 -0.79 -10.04
N PHE A 340 17.53 -0.90 -10.29
CA PHE A 340 16.51 0.01 -9.79
C PHE A 340 15.94 -0.40 -8.42
N GLY A 341 16.14 -1.66 -8.03
CA GLY A 341 15.67 -2.23 -6.76
C GLY A 341 16.64 -3.29 -6.22
N PRO A 342 17.87 -2.89 -5.82
CA PRO A 342 18.88 -3.85 -5.40
C PRO A 342 18.52 -4.44 -4.02
N VAL A 343 17.99 -5.67 -4.03
CA VAL A 343 17.64 -6.45 -2.81
C VAL A 343 18.32 -7.82 -2.76
N LEU A 344 18.95 -8.22 -3.86
CA LEU A 344 19.58 -9.53 -4.06
C LEU A 344 21.09 -9.37 -4.27
N ASP A 345 21.82 -10.45 -3.99
CA ASP A 345 23.23 -10.56 -4.31
C ASP A 345 23.41 -10.90 -5.81
N LYS A 346 24.20 -10.12 -6.55
CA LYS A 346 24.55 -10.43 -7.95
C LYS A 346 25.29 -11.75 -8.15
N VAL A 347 25.98 -12.28 -7.14
CA VAL A 347 26.60 -13.62 -7.19
C VAL A 347 25.52 -14.71 -7.34
N SER A 348 24.30 -14.45 -6.88
CA SER A 348 23.15 -15.35 -7.01
C SER A 348 22.61 -15.48 -8.44
N VAL A 349 23.11 -14.71 -9.42
CA VAL A 349 22.70 -14.82 -10.84
C VAL A 349 23.00 -16.22 -11.41
N ASN A 350 24.21 -16.72 -11.16
CA ASN A 350 24.66 -18.03 -11.69
C ASN A 350 23.93 -19.21 -11.03
N ASP A 351 23.47 -18.99 -9.80
CA ASP A 351 22.72 -19.94 -8.98
C ASP A 351 21.21 -19.62 -8.97
N GLY A 352 20.70 -18.77 -9.88
CA GLY A 352 19.31 -18.30 -9.84
C GLY A 352 18.27 -19.43 -9.87
N MET A 353 18.61 -20.57 -10.47
CA MET A 353 17.79 -21.78 -10.45
C MET A 353 17.72 -22.44 -9.07
N ARG A 354 18.71 -22.24 -8.18
CA ARG A 354 18.65 -22.71 -6.79
C ARG A 354 17.53 -22.02 -6.00
N LEU A 355 17.17 -20.78 -6.38
CA LEU A 355 16.05 -20.07 -5.77
C LEU A 355 14.72 -20.82 -5.96
N GLN A 356 14.58 -21.60 -7.03
CA GLN A 356 13.38 -22.42 -7.27
C GLN A 356 13.07 -23.33 -6.08
N HIS A 357 14.09 -24.02 -5.54
CA HIS A 357 13.92 -24.96 -4.43
C HIS A 357 14.09 -24.33 -3.06
N GLN A 358 14.91 -23.28 -2.96
CA GLN A 358 15.15 -22.61 -1.68
C GLN A 358 14.01 -21.66 -1.30
N ASN A 359 13.47 -20.92 -2.28
CA ASN A 359 12.49 -19.86 -2.07
C ASN A 359 11.56 -19.70 -3.29
N PRO A 360 10.56 -20.58 -3.46
CA PRO A 360 9.64 -20.56 -4.61
C PRO A 360 8.93 -19.21 -4.84
N PRO A 361 8.44 -18.48 -3.79
CA PRO A 361 7.78 -17.19 -3.99
C PRO A 361 8.70 -16.12 -4.60
N LEU A 362 9.95 -16.06 -4.14
CA LEU A 362 10.94 -15.11 -4.64
C LEU A 362 11.34 -15.45 -6.08
N PHE A 363 11.57 -16.73 -6.37
CA PHE A 363 11.84 -17.21 -7.71
C PHE A 363 10.73 -16.83 -8.69
N LEU A 364 9.47 -17.13 -8.34
CA LEU A 364 8.30 -16.78 -9.15
C LEU A 364 8.20 -15.27 -9.38
N THR A 365 8.47 -14.45 -8.36
CA THR A 365 8.45 -12.99 -8.47
C THR A 365 9.49 -12.50 -9.48
N ILE A 366 10.74 -12.98 -9.37
CA ILE A 366 11.84 -12.62 -10.30
C ILE A 366 11.50 -13.03 -11.74
N CYS A 367 11.04 -14.28 -11.92
CA CYS A 367 10.66 -14.78 -13.24
C CYS A 367 9.51 -13.98 -13.84
N THR A 368 8.52 -13.57 -13.04
CA THR A 368 7.39 -12.76 -13.51
C THR A 368 7.86 -11.37 -13.95
N ILE A 369 8.76 -10.72 -13.20
CA ILE A 369 9.32 -9.42 -13.59
C ILE A 369 10.13 -9.55 -14.90
N GLY A 370 10.99 -10.57 -15.02
CA GLY A 370 11.73 -10.83 -16.25
C GLY A 370 10.83 -11.12 -17.45
N ALA A 371 9.75 -11.88 -17.25
CA ALA A 371 8.75 -12.22 -18.27
C ALA A 371 7.94 -11.00 -18.76
N ARG A 372 7.88 -9.91 -17.97
CA ARG A 372 7.27 -8.63 -18.35
C ARG A 372 8.04 -7.94 -19.49
N TYR A 373 9.35 -8.14 -19.56
CA TYR A 373 10.23 -7.44 -20.51
C TYR A 373 10.85 -8.42 -21.52
N TRP A 374 10.01 -9.28 -22.10
CA TRP A 374 10.46 -10.38 -22.93
C TRP A 374 10.79 -9.93 -24.35
N ASP A 375 12.00 -10.24 -24.83
CA ASP A 375 12.37 -10.03 -26.22
C ASP A 375 12.13 -11.32 -27.03
N SER A 376 11.16 -11.31 -27.95
CA SER A 376 10.88 -12.48 -28.81
C SER A 376 11.95 -12.67 -29.89
N GLY A 377 12.91 -11.75 -30.05
CA GLY A 377 13.94 -11.78 -31.09
C GLY A 377 13.41 -11.41 -32.48
N ILE A 378 12.10 -11.22 -32.62
CA ILE A 378 11.42 -10.78 -33.84
C ILE A 378 11.15 -9.28 -33.68
N SER A 379 12.22 -8.48 -33.55
CA SER A 379 12.06 -7.03 -33.42
C SER A 379 11.69 -6.47 -34.80
N LYS A 380 10.44 -6.04 -34.97
CA LYS A 380 10.09 -5.14 -36.08
C LYS A 380 10.54 -3.75 -35.64
N ALA A 381 11.57 -3.21 -36.28
CA ALA A 381 12.01 -1.84 -36.01
C ALA A 381 10.97 -0.83 -36.51
N GLN A 382 9.91 -0.62 -35.74
CA GLN A 382 8.89 0.40 -35.98
C GLN A 382 8.90 1.36 -34.78
N GLY A 383 9.90 2.26 -34.76
CA GLY A 383 10.03 3.29 -33.73
C GLY A 383 11.49 3.51 -33.28
N PRO A 384 11.77 4.59 -32.54
CA PRO A 384 13.10 4.90 -32.02
C PRO A 384 13.53 4.00 -30.85
N LEU A 385 12.58 3.40 -30.12
CA LEU A 385 12.82 2.48 -29.01
C LEU A 385 12.57 1.04 -29.44
N ARG A 386 13.32 0.09 -28.86
CA ARG A 386 13.12 -1.34 -29.10
C ARG A 386 11.74 -1.83 -28.61
N GLU A 387 10.96 -2.42 -29.52
CA GLU A 387 9.74 -3.16 -29.20
C GLU A 387 10.08 -4.39 -28.35
N ARG A 388 9.34 -4.59 -27.26
CA ARG A 388 9.48 -5.72 -26.32
C ARG A 388 8.12 -6.37 -26.13
N GLY A 389 8.11 -7.67 -26.34
CA GLY A 389 6.92 -8.49 -26.12
C GLY A 389 6.72 -8.83 -24.65
N LEU A 390 5.67 -9.61 -24.44
CA LEU A 390 5.46 -10.35 -23.20
C LEU A 390 5.83 -11.80 -23.43
N HIS A 391 6.28 -12.46 -22.37
CA HIS A 391 6.37 -13.91 -22.40
C HIS A 391 4.97 -14.49 -22.74
N PRO A 392 4.86 -15.50 -23.62
CA PRO A 392 3.56 -16.08 -23.98
C PRO A 392 2.73 -16.50 -22.76
N SER A 393 3.39 -17.06 -21.74
CA SER A 393 2.77 -17.48 -20.47
C SER A 393 2.71 -16.39 -19.38
N PHE A 394 2.84 -15.10 -19.73
CA PHE A 394 2.89 -14.01 -18.73
C PHE A 394 1.60 -13.92 -17.91
N LEU A 395 0.45 -14.23 -18.51
CA LEU A 395 -0.84 -14.22 -17.82
C LEU A 395 -0.95 -15.34 -16.76
N GLU A 396 -0.44 -16.52 -17.09
CA GLU A 396 -0.38 -17.66 -16.18
C GLU A 396 0.60 -17.37 -15.03
N LEU A 397 1.76 -16.78 -15.33
CA LEU A 397 2.74 -16.36 -14.32
C LEU A 397 2.18 -15.34 -13.35
N THR A 398 1.53 -14.30 -13.86
CA THR A 398 0.88 -13.29 -13.00
C THR A 398 -0.23 -13.89 -12.15
N THR A 399 -0.97 -14.87 -12.67
CA THR A 399 -1.98 -15.60 -11.90
C THR A 399 -1.36 -16.40 -10.75
N LEU A 400 -0.25 -17.11 -10.98
CA LEU A 400 0.48 -17.82 -9.92
C LEU A 400 1.06 -16.86 -8.88
N LEU A 401 1.62 -15.74 -9.34
CA LEU A 401 2.17 -14.72 -8.45
C LEU A 401 1.07 -14.11 -7.58
N ASP A 402 -0.10 -13.85 -8.16
CA ASP A 402 -1.25 -13.32 -7.42
C ASP A 402 -1.73 -14.28 -6.34
N ILE A 403 -1.81 -15.58 -6.63
CA ILE A 403 -2.15 -16.60 -5.61
C ILE A 403 -1.10 -16.58 -4.48
N THR A 404 0.19 -16.54 -4.83
CA THR A 404 1.29 -16.54 -3.87
C THR A 404 1.27 -15.31 -2.97
N ILE A 405 1.14 -14.12 -3.55
CA ILE A 405 1.10 -12.86 -2.81
C ILE A 405 -0.18 -12.75 -1.97
N SER A 406 -1.32 -13.27 -2.48
CA SER A 406 -2.57 -13.35 -1.71
C SER A 406 -2.43 -14.21 -0.47
N GLN A 407 -1.70 -15.33 -0.54
CA GLN A 407 -1.47 -16.17 0.62
C GLN A 407 -0.67 -15.42 1.69
N LEU A 408 0.40 -14.72 1.29
CA LEU A 408 1.20 -13.89 2.19
C LEU A 408 0.37 -12.76 2.83
N ILE A 409 -0.57 -12.16 2.09
CA ILE A 409 -1.38 -11.04 2.59
C ILE A 409 -2.56 -11.49 3.45
N LEU A 410 -3.32 -12.49 2.99
CA LEU A 410 -4.63 -12.85 3.56
C LEU A 410 -4.57 -14.03 4.54
N ARG A 411 -3.56 -14.90 4.43
CA ARG A 411 -3.37 -16.05 5.33
C ARG A 411 -1.90 -16.27 5.69
N PRO A 412 -1.22 -15.26 6.27
CA PRO A 412 0.17 -15.41 6.68
C PRO A 412 0.31 -16.47 7.78
N THR A 413 1.30 -17.32 7.65
CA THR A 413 1.75 -18.29 8.66
C THR A 413 3.10 -17.87 9.25
N PRO A 414 3.48 -18.35 10.44
CA PRO A 414 4.81 -18.04 11.00
C PRO A 414 5.99 -18.47 10.11
N SER A 415 5.82 -19.54 9.31
CA SER A 415 6.81 -19.99 8.34
C SER A 415 6.99 -19.03 7.16
N ASP A 416 6.03 -18.16 6.89
CA ASP A 416 6.11 -17.20 5.79
C ASP A 416 6.97 -15.99 6.14
N VAL A 417 7.30 -15.78 7.42
CA VAL A 417 8.06 -14.61 7.87
C VAL A 417 9.56 -14.86 7.68
N THR A 418 10.04 -14.69 6.45
CA THR A 418 11.45 -14.89 6.07
C THR A 418 12.01 -13.66 5.34
N LEU A 419 13.34 -13.57 5.23
CA LEU A 419 13.98 -12.52 4.43
C LEU A 419 13.56 -12.58 2.96
N ASP A 420 13.29 -13.77 2.44
CA ASP A 420 12.92 -13.99 1.04
C ASP A 420 11.47 -13.61 0.76
N SER A 421 10.55 -13.82 1.70
CA SER A 421 9.19 -13.28 1.63
C SER A 421 9.20 -11.75 1.63
N ILE A 422 10.07 -11.11 2.44
CA ILE A 422 10.23 -9.64 2.42
C ILE A 422 10.73 -9.17 1.04
N ARG A 423 11.73 -9.85 0.47
CA ARG A 423 12.22 -9.54 -0.90
C ARG A 423 11.13 -9.70 -1.94
N ALA A 424 10.34 -10.77 -1.88
CA ALA A 424 9.25 -11.01 -2.82
C ALA A 424 8.18 -9.89 -2.74
N LEU A 425 7.79 -9.49 -1.52
CA LEU A 425 6.86 -8.38 -1.30
C LEU A 425 7.41 -7.03 -1.79
N LEU A 426 8.70 -6.75 -1.54
CA LEU A 426 9.38 -5.54 -2.03
C LEU A 426 9.39 -5.48 -3.56
N LEU A 427 9.83 -6.56 -4.22
CA LEU A 427 9.89 -6.65 -5.67
C LEU A 427 8.48 -6.58 -6.30
N TYR A 428 7.49 -7.21 -5.67
CA TYR A 428 6.10 -7.11 -6.09
C TYR A 428 5.56 -5.68 -6.01
N ALA A 429 5.85 -4.95 -4.92
CA ALA A 429 5.44 -3.56 -4.78
C ALA A 429 6.15 -2.63 -5.79
N GLN A 430 7.38 -2.96 -6.17
CA GLN A 430 8.20 -2.17 -7.11
C GLN A 430 7.86 -2.40 -8.59
N TRP A 431 7.44 -3.61 -8.96
CA TRP A 431 7.01 -4.00 -10.32
C TRP A 431 5.67 -4.71 -10.26
N MET A 432 4.64 -3.99 -9.83
CA MET A 432 3.32 -4.57 -9.60
C MET A 432 2.71 -5.02 -10.93
N PRO A 433 2.32 -6.30 -11.09
CA PRO A 433 1.77 -6.76 -12.35
C PRO A 433 0.44 -6.06 -12.67
N PRO A 434 0.08 -5.88 -13.95
CA PRO A 434 -1.19 -5.26 -14.33
C PRO A 434 -2.39 -6.15 -13.98
N SER A 435 -3.60 -5.57 -14.01
CA SER A 435 -4.82 -6.29 -13.64
C SER A 435 -5.10 -7.46 -14.60
N ARG A 436 -5.55 -8.60 -14.03
CA ARG A 436 -5.91 -9.80 -14.80
C ARG A 436 -6.96 -9.52 -15.87
N GLU A 437 -8.03 -8.79 -15.55
CA GLU A 437 -9.09 -8.43 -16.50
C GLU A 437 -8.54 -7.67 -17.73
N HIS A 438 -7.58 -6.80 -17.48
CA HIS A 438 -6.92 -5.99 -18.49
C HIS A 438 -5.94 -6.79 -19.34
N LEU A 439 -5.18 -7.71 -18.73
CA LEU A 439 -4.31 -8.64 -19.44
C LEU A 439 -5.08 -9.55 -20.40
N PHE A 440 -6.23 -10.11 -19.96
CA PHE A 440 -7.09 -10.93 -20.81
C PHE A 440 -7.62 -10.17 -22.04
N ARG A 441 -7.94 -8.88 -21.90
CA ARG A 441 -8.32 -8.03 -23.04
C ARG A 441 -7.13 -7.75 -23.96
N ALA A 442 -5.96 -7.49 -23.39
CA ALA A 442 -4.74 -7.19 -24.16
C ALA A 442 -4.24 -8.41 -24.97
N THR A 443 -4.34 -9.62 -24.43
CA THR A 443 -3.97 -10.85 -25.16
C THR A 443 -4.97 -11.23 -26.25
N LYS A 444 -6.23 -10.80 -26.16
CA LYS A 444 -7.25 -10.92 -27.24
C LYS A 444 -7.13 -9.85 -28.33
N ARG A 445 -6.55 -8.68 -28.05
CA ARG A 445 -6.32 -7.60 -29.05
C ARG A 445 -5.48 -8.07 -30.24
N SER A 446 -4.65 -9.10 -30.09
CA SER A 446 -3.85 -9.67 -31.17
C SER A 446 -4.65 -10.53 -32.14
N SER A 447 -5.91 -10.91 -31.83
CA SER A 447 -6.74 -11.78 -32.66
C SER A 447 -7.94 -11.10 -33.33
N GLU A 448 -8.48 -10.00 -32.80
CA GLU A 448 -9.71 -9.36 -33.32
C GLU A 448 -9.56 -7.83 -33.34
N GLY A 449 -9.40 -7.25 -34.54
CA GLY A 449 -9.21 -5.81 -34.74
C GLY A 449 -10.51 -5.01 -34.57
N THR A 450 -10.81 -4.57 -33.35
CA THR A 450 -11.85 -3.55 -33.09
C THR A 450 -11.28 -2.38 -32.30
N GLU A 451 -11.44 -1.18 -32.86
CA GLU A 451 -11.10 0.12 -32.27
C GLU A 451 -12.12 0.50 -31.18
N ASN A 452 -11.67 1.22 -30.15
CA ASN A 452 -12.41 1.78 -28.99
C ASN A 452 -12.49 0.99 -27.66
N GLN A 453 -11.39 0.42 -27.16
CA GLN A 453 -11.30 0.08 -25.71
C GLN A 453 -9.91 0.39 -25.11
N ARG A 454 -9.88 1.00 -23.91
CA ARG A 454 -8.69 1.50 -23.17
C ARG A 454 -7.59 0.46 -22.96
N ALA A 455 -6.33 0.91 -22.96
CA ALA A 455 -5.14 0.10 -22.68
C ALA A 455 -5.18 -0.54 -21.27
N PRO A 456 -4.52 -1.70 -21.07
CA PRO A 456 -4.49 -2.38 -19.79
C PRO A 456 -3.77 -1.53 -18.72
N ARG A 457 -4.50 -1.14 -17.67
CA ARG A 457 -3.95 -0.34 -16.55
C ARG A 457 -3.16 -1.15 -15.54
N SER A 458 -2.09 -0.56 -14.98
CA SER A 458 -1.33 -1.11 -13.84
C SER A 458 -2.22 -1.27 -12.61
N ARG A 459 -1.83 -2.20 -11.71
CA ARG A 459 -2.42 -2.28 -10.36
C ARG A 459 -1.76 -1.34 -9.37
N TYR A 460 -0.60 -0.79 -9.73
CA TYR A 460 0.13 0.11 -8.87
C TYR A 460 -0.71 1.37 -8.57
N ASN A 461 -0.90 1.63 -7.28
CA ASN A 461 -1.42 2.88 -6.72
C ASN A 461 -0.90 2.99 -5.28
N ASP A 462 -0.94 4.20 -4.72
CA ASP A 462 -0.38 4.49 -3.40
C ASP A 462 -0.92 3.55 -2.32
N ILE A 463 -2.24 3.31 -2.30
CA ILE A 463 -2.90 2.48 -1.28
C ILE A 463 -2.47 1.01 -1.39
N SER A 464 -2.30 0.51 -2.61
CA SER A 464 -1.88 -0.88 -2.87
C SER A 464 -0.42 -1.09 -2.50
N ALA A 465 0.44 -0.14 -2.89
CA ALA A 465 1.83 -0.13 -2.48
C ALA A 465 1.94 -0.05 -0.95
N TRP A 466 1.15 0.79 -0.30
CA TRP A 466 1.09 0.93 1.15
C TRP A 466 0.70 -0.37 1.85
N ALA A 467 -0.32 -1.08 1.35
CA ALA A 467 -0.76 -2.34 1.93
C ALA A 467 0.34 -3.43 1.87
N VAL A 468 1.00 -3.57 0.71
CA VAL A 468 2.06 -4.57 0.50
C VAL A 468 3.32 -4.22 1.27
N LEU A 469 3.78 -2.97 1.17
CA LEU A 469 4.98 -2.49 1.89
C LEU A 469 4.77 -2.52 3.39
N GLY A 470 3.59 -2.16 3.89
CA GLY A 470 3.25 -2.27 5.32
C GLY A 470 3.33 -3.70 5.84
N LEU A 471 3.00 -4.72 5.03
CA LEU A 471 3.22 -6.12 5.40
C LEU A 471 4.71 -6.47 5.44
N ALA A 472 5.47 -6.07 4.42
CA ALA A 472 6.92 -6.27 4.38
C ALA A 472 7.64 -5.63 5.59
N GLN A 473 7.19 -4.44 6.01
CA GLN A 473 7.66 -3.74 7.21
C GLN A 473 7.39 -4.54 8.47
N ARG A 474 6.15 -5.04 8.65
CA ARG A 474 5.80 -5.87 9.81
C ARG A 474 6.65 -7.14 9.87
N TYR A 475 6.90 -7.79 8.73
CA TYR A 475 7.79 -8.95 8.67
C TYR A 475 9.23 -8.60 9.02
N ALA A 476 9.75 -7.49 8.50
CA ALA A 476 11.10 -7.02 8.80
C ALA A 476 11.28 -6.73 10.31
N LEU A 477 10.32 -6.03 10.92
CA LEU A 477 10.34 -5.73 12.35
C LEU A 477 10.17 -6.98 13.21
N PHE A 478 9.33 -7.93 12.79
CA PHE A 478 9.20 -9.23 13.47
C PHE A 478 10.51 -10.02 13.48
N LEU A 479 11.29 -9.96 12.38
CA LEU A 479 12.63 -10.55 12.31
C LEU A 479 13.71 -9.72 13.03
N GLY A 480 13.37 -8.56 13.60
CA GLY A 480 14.32 -7.64 14.23
C GLY A 480 15.31 -7.02 13.24
N LEU A 481 14.93 -6.88 11.97
CA LEU A 481 15.83 -6.44 10.91
C LEU A 481 16.33 -5.00 11.14
N ASP A 482 15.53 -4.15 11.79
CA ASP A 482 15.86 -2.79 12.20
C ASP A 482 17.13 -2.70 13.07
N ARG A 483 17.39 -3.75 13.87
CA ARG A 483 18.56 -3.87 14.75
C ARG A 483 19.62 -4.78 14.15
N LEU A 484 19.22 -6.00 13.76
CA LEU A 484 20.14 -7.05 13.33
C LEU A 484 20.85 -6.73 12.01
N SER A 485 20.26 -5.92 11.13
CA SER A 485 20.94 -5.51 9.89
C SER A 485 22.07 -4.51 10.12
N VAL A 486 21.98 -3.71 11.19
CA VAL A 486 22.90 -2.59 11.45
C VAL A 486 24.04 -3.01 12.37
N LEU A 487 23.79 -3.91 13.33
CA LEU A 487 24.75 -4.34 14.35
C LEU A 487 26.15 -4.70 13.80
N PRO A 488 26.30 -5.50 12.72
CA PRO A 488 27.62 -5.90 12.23
C PRO A 488 28.50 -4.73 11.72
N PHE A 489 27.88 -3.59 11.44
CA PHE A 489 28.54 -2.42 10.86
C PHE A 489 28.79 -1.29 11.87
N GLN A 490 28.38 -1.48 13.14
CA GLN A 490 28.55 -0.50 14.20
C GLN A 490 29.91 -0.57 14.90
N ASP A 491 30.45 -1.78 15.08
CA ASP A 491 31.71 -2.00 15.78
C ASP A 491 32.85 -2.25 14.77
N PRO A 492 33.90 -1.40 14.73
CA PRO A 492 35.09 -1.62 13.91
C PRO A 492 35.83 -2.94 14.21
N HIS A 493 35.56 -3.57 15.36
CA HIS A 493 36.17 -4.82 15.82
C HIS A 493 35.31 -6.06 15.57
N THR A 494 34.16 -5.92 14.89
CA THR A 494 33.29 -7.05 14.54
C THR A 494 34.07 -8.10 13.74
N GLU A 495 33.90 -9.38 14.08
CA GLU A 495 34.36 -10.49 13.25
C GLU A 495 33.89 -10.30 11.80
N SER A 496 34.69 -10.78 10.84
CA SER A 496 34.52 -10.51 9.40
C SER A 496 33.05 -10.47 8.95
N ILE A 497 32.62 -9.32 8.41
CA ILE A 497 31.26 -9.10 7.91
C ILE A 497 30.89 -10.19 6.89
N THR A 498 29.76 -10.84 7.10
CA THR A 498 29.33 -11.98 6.26
C THR A 498 28.47 -11.54 5.07
N PRO A 499 28.34 -12.36 4.01
CA PRO A 499 27.39 -12.09 2.91
C PRO A 499 25.94 -11.94 3.38
N THR A 500 25.54 -12.69 4.43
CA THR A 500 24.20 -12.61 5.02
C THR A 500 23.96 -11.25 5.67
N ASP A 501 24.98 -10.67 6.32
CA ASP A 501 24.88 -9.34 6.95
C ASP A 501 24.73 -8.24 5.90
N MET A 502 25.52 -8.33 4.82
CA MET A 502 25.35 -7.45 3.65
C MET A 502 23.94 -7.55 3.07
N ALA A 503 23.40 -8.77 2.95
CA ALA A 503 22.08 -9.01 2.40
C ALA A 503 20.94 -8.47 3.30
N ARG A 504 21.06 -8.59 4.62
CA ARG A 504 20.12 -8.02 5.60
C ARG A 504 20.06 -6.49 5.48
N LEU A 505 21.22 -5.84 5.41
CA LEU A 505 21.28 -4.38 5.32
C LEU A 505 20.80 -3.87 3.95
N ARG A 506 21.05 -4.58 2.85
CA ARG A 506 20.45 -4.26 1.53
C ARG A 506 18.93 -4.29 1.56
N ILE A 507 18.32 -5.33 2.14
CA ILE A 507 16.86 -5.41 2.29
C ILE A 507 16.36 -4.24 3.13
N TRP A 508 17.00 -3.98 4.26
CA TRP A 508 16.61 -2.91 5.18
C TRP A 508 16.69 -1.53 4.53
N HIS A 509 17.79 -1.23 3.84
CA HIS A 509 17.95 0.00 3.08
C HIS A 509 16.86 0.16 2.00
N ASN A 510 16.61 -0.89 1.21
CA ASN A 510 15.60 -0.83 0.15
C ASN A 510 14.20 -0.58 0.72
N LEU A 511 13.85 -1.26 1.81
CA LEU A 511 12.58 -1.08 2.51
C LEU A 511 12.39 0.35 3.04
N ILE A 512 13.42 0.92 3.68
CA ILE A 512 13.41 2.34 4.13
C ILE A 512 13.22 3.29 2.93
N THR A 513 13.92 3.05 1.82
CA THR A 513 13.80 3.92 0.64
C THR A 513 12.43 3.83 -0.02
N CYS A 514 11.81 2.65 -0.03
CA CYS A 514 10.45 2.45 -0.55
C CYS A 514 9.40 3.13 0.34
N ASP A 515 9.53 3.00 1.66
CA ASP A 515 8.63 3.63 2.63
C ASP A 515 8.65 5.16 2.52
N CYS A 516 9.85 5.75 2.49
CA CYS A 516 9.99 7.18 2.31
C CYS A 516 9.50 7.65 0.93
N ASN A 517 9.77 6.89 -0.14
CA ASN A 517 9.28 7.27 -1.47
C ASN A 517 7.75 7.22 -1.55
N LEU A 518 7.12 6.22 -0.93
CA LEU A 518 5.67 6.15 -0.83
C LEU A 518 5.09 7.31 -0.03
N MET A 519 5.75 7.73 1.05
CA MET A 519 5.37 8.95 1.78
C MET A 519 5.39 10.18 0.88
N LEU A 520 6.41 10.32 0.02
CA LEU A 520 6.50 11.45 -0.93
C LEU A 520 5.41 11.43 -2.01
N THR A 521 4.99 10.24 -2.48
CA THR A 521 3.95 10.14 -3.51
C THR A 521 2.54 10.26 -2.92
N SER A 522 2.27 9.59 -1.80
CA SER A 522 0.94 9.48 -1.20
C SER A 522 0.61 10.56 -0.16
N GLY A 523 1.64 11.17 0.45
CA GLY A 523 1.45 12.01 1.65
C GLY A 523 1.11 11.26 2.93
N LEU A 524 1.16 9.93 2.94
CA LEU A 524 1.03 9.13 4.16
C LEU A 524 2.35 9.14 4.94
N PRO A 525 2.33 9.14 6.28
CA PRO A 525 3.55 9.14 7.08
C PRO A 525 4.42 7.89 6.79
N ALA A 526 5.73 8.10 6.70
CA ALA A 526 6.69 6.99 6.71
C ALA A 526 6.64 6.27 8.07
N SER A 527 6.74 4.94 8.04
CA SER A 527 6.62 4.07 9.22
C SER A 527 7.95 3.63 9.81
N LEU A 528 9.06 3.76 9.07
CA LEU A 528 10.38 3.29 9.48
C LEU A 528 11.34 4.44 9.87
N ASP A 529 12.12 4.23 10.94
CA ASP A 529 13.21 5.12 11.33
C ASP A 529 14.51 4.77 10.54
N PRO A 530 15.02 5.68 9.70
CA PRO A 530 16.26 5.47 8.94
C PRO A 530 17.54 5.71 9.73
N SER A 531 17.47 6.28 10.95
CA SER A 531 18.63 6.88 11.65
C SER A 531 19.77 5.89 11.90
N SER A 532 19.44 4.64 12.25
CA SER A 532 20.43 3.57 12.47
C SER A 532 21.12 3.15 11.17
N ALA A 533 20.36 3.05 10.07
CA ALA A 533 20.85 2.70 8.75
C ALA A 533 21.76 3.79 8.16
N VAL A 534 21.37 5.06 8.30
CA VAL A 534 22.18 6.23 7.85
C VAL A 534 23.57 6.22 8.49
N ARG A 535 23.66 5.92 9.79
CA ARG A 535 24.93 5.89 10.53
C ARG A 535 25.93 4.87 9.98
N VAL A 536 25.45 3.71 9.51
CA VAL A 536 26.31 2.61 9.04
C VAL A 536 26.43 2.54 7.52
N GLY A 537 25.61 3.29 6.77
CA GLY A 537 25.51 3.16 5.32
C GLY A 537 26.83 3.37 4.58
N ARG A 538 27.68 4.30 5.06
CA ARG A 538 29.01 4.52 4.48
C ARG A 538 29.93 3.32 4.70
N THR A 539 30.03 2.85 5.95
CA THR A 539 30.78 1.65 6.32
C THR A 539 30.35 0.44 5.50
N PHE A 540 29.05 0.28 5.26
CA PHE A 540 28.48 -0.76 4.41
C PHE A 540 28.97 -0.67 2.96
N SER A 541 28.90 0.50 2.33
CA SER A 541 29.30 0.68 0.93
C SER A 541 30.82 0.61 0.68
N GLU A 542 31.61 0.67 1.74
CA GLU A 542 33.08 0.61 1.72
C GLU A 542 33.60 -0.82 2.01
N GLN A 543 32.73 -1.79 2.32
CA GLN A 543 33.12 -3.18 2.54
C GLN A 543 33.62 -3.87 1.26
N GLN A 544 34.51 -4.85 1.43
CA GLN A 544 35.00 -5.66 0.31
C GLN A 544 33.90 -6.47 -0.39
N LEU A 545 32.85 -6.86 0.36
CA LEU A 545 31.68 -7.58 -0.16
C LEU A 545 30.62 -6.65 -0.80
N ALA A 546 30.87 -5.35 -0.86
CA ALA A 546 29.94 -4.39 -1.45
C ALA A 546 29.86 -4.53 -2.98
N GLN A 547 28.65 -4.42 -3.51
CA GLN A 547 28.32 -4.50 -4.93
C GLN A 547 28.29 -3.08 -5.50
N LEU A 548 29.42 -2.69 -6.08
CA LEU A 548 29.57 -1.36 -6.66
C LEU A 548 29.10 -1.38 -8.13
N PRO A 549 28.38 -0.33 -8.60
CA PRO A 549 28.05 0.91 -7.88
C PRO A 549 26.73 0.86 -7.08
N GLU A 550 25.96 -0.23 -7.11
CA GLU A 550 24.60 -0.27 -6.51
C GLU A 550 24.58 0.06 -5.02
N ASP A 551 25.45 -0.56 -4.22
CA ASP A 551 25.47 -0.37 -2.77
C ASP A 551 25.81 1.09 -2.40
N LYS A 552 26.67 1.76 -3.19
CA LYS A 552 26.91 3.20 -3.02
C LYS A 552 25.67 4.03 -3.33
N ARG A 553 24.93 3.69 -4.40
CA ARG A 553 23.68 4.39 -4.77
C ARG A 553 22.62 4.24 -3.68
N VAL A 554 22.47 3.03 -3.14
CA VAL A 554 21.53 2.75 -2.04
C VAL A 554 21.92 3.49 -0.77
N THR A 555 23.20 3.49 -0.39
CA THR A 555 23.68 4.29 0.75
C THR A 555 23.34 5.76 0.59
N ALA A 556 23.57 6.31 -0.61
CA ALA A 556 23.23 7.70 -0.90
C ALA A 556 21.73 7.98 -0.76
N LEU A 557 20.86 7.05 -1.21
CA LEU A 557 19.41 7.15 -1.03
C LEU A 557 19.00 7.13 0.44
N VAL A 558 19.58 6.23 1.24
CA VAL A 558 19.28 6.17 2.68
C VAL A 558 19.70 7.45 3.40
N GLU A 559 20.81 8.09 3.00
CA GLU A 559 21.19 9.41 3.50
C GLU A 559 20.13 10.49 3.17
N LEU A 560 19.53 10.48 1.97
CA LEU A 560 18.41 11.39 1.61
C LEU A 560 17.17 11.15 2.48
N VAL A 561 16.85 9.87 2.73
CA VAL A 561 15.75 9.51 3.64
C VAL A 561 16.04 10.03 5.05
N GLY A 562 17.29 9.90 5.51
CA GLY A 562 17.73 10.45 6.81
C GLY A 562 17.59 11.96 6.91
N ILE A 563 17.94 12.70 5.86
CA ILE A 563 17.76 14.17 5.78
C ILE A 563 16.27 14.51 5.92
N THR A 564 15.42 13.83 5.14
CA THR A 564 13.97 14.05 5.13
C THR A 564 13.33 13.71 6.49
N HIS A 565 13.69 12.58 7.07
CA HIS A 565 13.21 12.13 8.37
C HIS A 565 13.56 13.13 9.49
N ARG A 566 14.79 13.67 9.51
CA ARG A 566 15.18 14.68 10.50
C ARG A 566 14.39 15.99 10.37
N ALA A 567 14.10 16.41 9.14
CA ALA A 567 13.28 17.59 8.90
C ALA A 567 11.84 17.39 9.42
N MET A 568 11.31 16.18 9.33
CA MET A 568 9.98 15.82 9.81
C MET A 568 9.90 15.65 11.34
N MET A 569 10.89 15.00 11.96
CA MET A 569 10.95 14.77 13.41
C MET A 569 11.23 16.03 14.24
N GLY A 570 11.54 17.16 13.60
CA GLY A 570 11.71 18.46 14.29
C GLY A 570 10.42 19.04 14.88
N ARG A 571 9.27 18.35 14.72
CA ARG A 571 7.95 18.79 15.21
C ARG A 571 7.35 17.79 16.20
N GLU A 572 6.72 18.32 17.24
CA GLU A 572 5.76 17.56 18.04
C GLU A 572 4.46 17.41 17.22
N TRP A 573 4.15 16.18 16.79
CA TRP A 573 2.82 15.70 16.37
C TRP A 573 2.41 15.69 14.87
N ASP A 574 3.27 15.98 13.88
CA ASP A 574 2.90 15.78 12.46
C ASP A 574 3.95 15.00 11.65
N LEU A 575 3.73 13.69 11.55
CA LEU A 575 4.56 12.77 10.77
C LEU A 575 4.06 12.61 9.32
N SER A 576 2.94 13.24 8.94
CA SER A 576 2.33 13.10 7.60
C SER A 576 3.12 13.81 6.50
N GLY A 577 4.03 14.71 6.88
CA GLY A 577 4.92 15.37 5.95
C GLY A 577 4.26 16.43 5.07
N ARG A 578 3.09 16.97 5.45
CA ARG A 578 2.41 18.02 4.67
C ARG A 578 1.95 19.23 5.52
N PRO A 579 2.26 20.46 5.09
CA PRO A 579 3.51 20.92 4.50
C PRO A 579 4.56 21.24 5.58
N LEU A 580 5.84 20.99 5.26
CA LEU A 580 6.95 21.51 6.05
C LEU A 580 6.87 23.05 6.06
N ASP A 581 7.18 23.67 7.20
CA ASP A 581 7.29 25.14 7.26
C ASP A 581 8.49 25.60 6.43
N LEU A 582 8.47 26.88 6.08
CA LEU A 582 9.50 27.49 5.24
C LEU A 582 10.90 27.42 5.85
N VAL A 583 11.05 27.41 7.18
CA VAL A 583 12.36 27.30 7.83
C VAL A 583 12.90 25.88 7.66
N SER A 584 12.07 24.88 7.93
CA SER A 584 12.38 23.47 7.69
C SER A 584 12.68 23.18 6.22
N LEU A 585 11.90 23.75 5.28
CA LEU A 585 12.15 23.64 3.84
C LEU A 585 13.47 24.30 3.43
N LYS A 586 13.80 25.48 3.96
CA LYS A 586 15.10 26.11 3.71
C LYS A 586 16.24 25.23 4.18
N LYS A 587 16.14 24.71 5.40
CA LYS A 587 17.16 23.85 6.00
C LYS A 587 17.36 22.56 5.20
N ILE A 588 16.28 21.86 4.84
CA ILE A 588 16.38 20.59 4.11
C ILE A 588 16.96 20.78 2.71
N ASN A 589 16.64 21.88 2.03
CA ASN A 589 17.22 22.17 0.71
C ASN A 589 18.73 22.42 0.79
N VAL A 590 19.22 23.11 1.83
CA VAL A 590 20.66 23.25 2.10
C VAL A 590 21.30 21.88 2.36
N GLU A 591 20.68 21.02 3.17
CA GLU A 591 21.18 19.66 3.40
C GLU A 591 21.20 18.82 2.10
N PHE A 592 20.23 19.02 1.20
CA PHE A 592 20.24 18.38 -0.12
C PHE A 592 21.35 18.91 -1.04
N ASP A 593 21.69 20.20 -0.97
CA ASP A 593 22.81 20.78 -1.71
C ASP A 593 24.15 20.21 -1.23
N ASP A 594 24.35 20.14 0.09
CA ASP A 594 25.52 19.53 0.70
C ASP A 594 25.65 18.04 0.32
N TRP A 595 24.55 17.30 0.43
CA TRP A 595 24.48 15.90 0.00
C TRP A 595 24.81 15.76 -1.49
N HIS A 596 24.27 16.63 -2.34
CA HIS A 596 24.49 16.61 -3.77
C HIS A 596 25.97 16.79 -4.11
N ASN A 597 26.62 17.80 -3.53
CA ASN A 597 28.04 18.09 -3.75
C ASN A 597 28.92 16.90 -3.34
N ILE A 598 28.64 16.26 -2.21
CA ILE A 598 29.39 15.07 -1.75
C ILE A 598 29.24 13.90 -2.73
N TRP A 599 27.99 13.58 -3.10
CA TRP A 599 27.71 12.37 -3.87
C TRP A 599 28.02 12.52 -5.36
N VAL A 600 27.96 13.73 -5.92
CA VAL A 600 28.43 13.99 -7.29
C VAL A 600 29.89 13.58 -7.44
N HIS A 601 30.73 13.92 -6.48
CA HIS A 601 32.15 13.53 -6.50
C HIS A 601 32.36 12.04 -6.23
N ARG A 602 31.62 11.44 -5.30
CA ARG A 602 31.76 10.00 -4.95
C ARG A 602 31.30 9.05 -6.04
N LEU A 603 30.37 9.48 -6.90
CA LEU A 603 29.81 8.68 -7.98
C LEU A 603 30.28 9.14 -9.38
N LYS A 604 31.27 10.04 -9.45
CA LYS A 604 31.79 10.63 -10.71
C LYS A 604 32.18 9.59 -11.77
N ASP A 605 32.71 8.45 -11.34
CA ASP A 605 33.22 7.39 -12.21
C ASP A 605 32.13 6.34 -12.54
N THR A 606 30.89 6.54 -12.08
CA THR A 606 29.79 5.60 -12.32
C THR A 606 29.05 5.89 -13.62
N PRO A 607 28.65 4.86 -14.37
CA PRO A 607 27.94 5.07 -15.64
C PRO A 607 26.57 5.70 -15.39
N HIS A 608 26.20 6.61 -16.30
CA HIS A 608 24.88 7.24 -16.32
C HIS A 608 24.50 7.99 -15.03
N GLN A 609 25.50 8.50 -14.30
CA GLN A 609 25.31 9.18 -13.02
C GLN A 609 24.18 10.22 -13.03
N HIS A 610 24.07 11.02 -14.09
CA HIS A 610 23.10 12.12 -14.15
C HIS A 610 21.63 11.68 -14.34
N ASN A 611 21.35 10.45 -14.76
CA ASN A 611 19.99 9.96 -15.01
C ASN A 611 19.72 8.59 -14.37
N ALA A 612 20.44 8.28 -13.31
CA ALA A 612 20.23 7.12 -12.47
C ALA A 612 20.07 7.54 -11.01
N LEU A 613 19.64 6.60 -10.17
CA LEU A 613 19.72 6.72 -8.73
C LEU A 613 21.18 7.00 -8.32
N PRO A 614 21.42 7.85 -7.32
CA PRO A 614 20.44 8.52 -6.44
C PRO A 614 19.96 9.89 -6.95
N PHE A 615 20.51 10.40 -8.06
CA PHE A 615 20.27 11.78 -8.50
C PHE A 615 18.88 12.01 -9.08
N THR A 616 18.26 10.97 -9.63
CA THR A 616 16.83 11.01 -9.98
C THR A 616 15.97 11.20 -8.73
N SER A 617 16.31 10.54 -7.61
CA SER A 617 15.58 10.66 -6.35
C SER A 617 15.75 12.03 -5.69
N VAL A 618 16.96 12.60 -5.60
CA VAL A 618 17.09 13.93 -4.96
C VAL A 618 16.28 15.01 -5.68
N ARG A 619 16.16 14.92 -7.01
CA ARG A 619 15.29 15.82 -7.79
C ARG A 619 13.82 15.60 -7.45
N TRP A 620 13.39 14.35 -7.33
CA TRP A 620 12.03 14.03 -6.90
C TRP A 620 11.74 14.52 -5.46
N TYR A 621 12.68 14.36 -4.53
CA TYR A 621 12.55 14.83 -3.14
C TYR A 621 12.42 16.35 -3.10
N ARG A 622 13.26 17.08 -3.85
CA ARG A 622 13.14 18.53 -3.99
C ARG A 622 11.78 18.94 -4.55
N LEU A 623 11.35 18.30 -5.64
CA LEU A 623 10.08 18.63 -6.28
C LEU A 623 8.88 18.36 -5.36
N SER A 624 8.76 17.15 -4.82
CA SER A 624 7.64 16.74 -3.97
C SER A 624 7.52 17.58 -2.69
N LEU A 625 8.61 17.77 -1.95
CA LEU A 625 8.58 18.50 -0.67
C LEU A 625 8.32 19.99 -0.85
N ASN A 626 8.97 20.64 -1.83
CA ASN A 626 8.79 22.08 -2.05
C ASN A 626 7.41 22.37 -2.67
N SER A 627 6.95 21.55 -3.63
CA SER A 627 5.66 21.78 -4.28
C SER A 627 4.47 21.61 -3.34
N ALA A 628 4.59 20.77 -2.31
CA ALA A 628 3.55 20.61 -1.30
C ALA A 628 3.20 21.93 -0.57
N SER A 629 4.14 22.89 -0.48
CA SER A 629 3.91 24.21 0.13
C SER A 629 3.28 25.24 -0.82
N LEU A 630 3.20 24.94 -2.13
CA LEU A 630 2.75 25.87 -3.17
C LEU A 630 1.25 25.81 -3.44
N GLY A 631 0.49 25.01 -2.68
CA GLY A 631 -0.96 24.86 -2.84
C GLY A 631 -1.72 26.20 -2.85
N PRO A 632 -1.47 27.12 -1.89
CA PRO A 632 -2.12 28.43 -1.88
C PRO A 632 -1.85 29.28 -3.13
N LEU A 633 -0.64 29.17 -3.71
CA LEU A 633 -0.24 29.92 -4.90
C LEU A 633 -0.88 29.38 -6.18
N LEU A 634 -1.09 28.05 -6.26
CA LEU A 634 -1.58 27.36 -7.45
C LEU A 634 -3.09 27.10 -7.44
N SER A 635 -3.78 27.58 -6.40
CA SER A 635 -5.23 27.50 -6.21
C SER A 635 -5.99 28.20 -7.36
N PRO A 636 -7.18 27.70 -7.77
CA PRO A 636 -8.01 28.35 -8.79
C PRO A 636 -8.53 29.73 -8.40
N SER A 637 -8.70 29.97 -7.11
CA SER A 637 -9.02 31.27 -6.54
C SER A 637 -7.91 31.64 -5.56
N PRO A 638 -6.78 32.21 -6.05
CA PRO A 638 -5.75 32.70 -5.13
C PRO A 638 -6.40 33.78 -4.26
N PRO A 639 -6.14 33.77 -2.94
CA PRO A 639 -6.68 34.75 -2.03
C PRO A 639 -6.23 36.15 -2.50
N PRO A 640 -7.13 37.16 -2.51
CA PRO A 640 -6.79 38.50 -2.96
C PRO A 640 -5.82 39.12 -1.94
N SER A 641 -4.52 39.01 -2.16
CA SER A 641 -3.52 39.74 -1.40
C SER A 641 -3.14 41.01 -2.18
N PRO A 642 -3.50 42.21 -1.69
CA PRO A 642 -3.10 43.47 -2.31
C PRO A 642 -1.62 43.82 -2.07
N ASP A 643 -0.87 42.98 -1.35
CA ASP A 643 0.54 43.21 -1.02
C ASP A 643 1.45 42.23 -1.78
N PRO A 644 2.35 42.69 -2.68
CA PRO A 644 3.33 41.85 -3.35
C PRO A 644 4.30 41.14 -2.39
N SER A 645 4.43 41.60 -1.14
CA SER A 645 5.22 40.93 -0.09
C SER A 645 4.65 39.56 0.29
N ALA A 646 3.35 39.32 0.09
CA ALA A 646 2.65 38.07 0.43
C ALA A 646 3.15 36.86 -0.37
N HIS A 647 3.80 37.08 -1.53
CA HIS A 647 4.33 36.02 -2.38
C HIS A 647 5.81 35.65 -2.10
N SER A 648 6.53 36.51 -1.36
CA SER A 648 7.92 36.29 -0.94
C SER A 648 8.20 34.89 -0.34
N PRO A 649 7.35 34.33 0.55
CA PRO A 649 7.59 32.99 1.10
C PRO A 649 7.58 31.85 0.06
N PHE A 650 6.89 32.01 -1.06
CA PHE A 650 6.72 30.95 -2.06
C PHE A 650 7.78 30.96 -3.16
N LEU A 651 8.54 32.06 -3.31
CA LEU A 651 9.52 32.23 -4.38
C LEU A 651 10.58 31.14 -4.40
N GLN A 652 11.24 30.90 -3.26
CA GLN A 652 12.31 29.92 -3.17
C GLN A 652 11.80 28.47 -3.36
N PRO A 653 10.72 28.02 -2.69
CA PRO A 653 10.15 26.71 -2.97
C PRO A 653 9.73 26.54 -4.44
N LEU A 654 9.15 27.57 -5.06
CA LEU A 654 8.76 27.56 -6.47
C LEU A 654 9.98 27.41 -7.40
N GLU A 655 11.02 28.21 -7.22
CA GLU A 655 12.26 28.11 -8.01
C GLU A 655 12.90 26.73 -7.91
N ILE A 656 12.94 26.16 -6.69
CA ILE A 656 13.51 24.82 -6.46
C ILE A 656 12.66 23.76 -7.15
N SER A 657 11.33 23.84 -7.07
CA SER A 657 10.42 22.93 -7.75
C SER A 657 10.54 23.03 -9.28
N LEU A 658 10.58 24.24 -9.85
CA LEU A 658 10.76 24.46 -11.30
C LEU A 658 12.08 23.89 -11.79
N THR A 659 13.16 24.12 -11.04
CA THR A 659 14.50 23.60 -11.35
C THR A 659 14.51 22.07 -11.28
N ALA A 660 13.96 21.48 -10.22
CA ALA A 660 13.90 20.03 -10.04
C ALA A 660 13.06 19.34 -11.12
N ALA A 661 11.87 19.88 -11.46
CA ALA A 661 11.02 19.38 -12.53
C ALA A 661 11.73 19.44 -13.90
N SER A 662 12.40 20.56 -14.18
CA SER A 662 13.21 20.72 -15.40
C SER A 662 14.35 19.71 -15.47
N GLN A 663 15.06 19.48 -14.36
CA GLN A 663 16.13 18.49 -14.27
C GLN A 663 15.61 17.05 -14.46
N ILE A 664 14.43 16.71 -13.92
CA ILE A 664 13.83 15.38 -14.09
C ILE A 664 13.58 15.08 -15.57
N LEU A 665 12.99 16.02 -16.30
CA LEU A 665 12.67 15.85 -17.71
C LEU A 665 13.93 15.91 -18.59
N LEU A 666 14.79 16.92 -18.36
CA LEU A 666 16.00 17.11 -19.16
C LEU A 666 16.99 15.96 -18.98
N ALA A 667 17.03 15.27 -17.83
CA ALA A 667 17.87 14.08 -17.58
C ALA A 667 17.79 13.00 -18.68
N LEU A 668 16.68 12.96 -19.41
CA LEU A 668 16.40 11.99 -20.48
C LEU A 668 16.69 12.53 -21.88
N SER A 669 17.30 13.71 -21.99
CA SER A 669 17.76 14.31 -23.26
C SER A 669 19.21 13.93 -23.59
N HIS A 670 19.58 14.01 -24.88
CA HIS A 670 20.95 13.72 -25.34
C HIS A 670 22.00 14.75 -24.87
N ILE A 671 21.61 16.00 -24.66
CA ILE A 671 22.54 17.14 -24.47
C ILE A 671 22.93 17.33 -22.97
N THR A 672 22.49 16.42 -22.11
CA THR A 672 22.30 16.67 -20.68
C THR A 672 23.51 16.66 -19.75
N PRO A 673 24.55 15.79 -19.93
CA PRO A 673 25.57 15.60 -18.90
C PRO A 673 26.31 16.88 -18.48
N ALA A 674 26.43 17.86 -19.39
CA ALA A 674 27.12 19.13 -19.14
C ALA A 674 26.25 20.20 -18.44
N TYR A 675 24.93 20.16 -18.61
CA TYR A 675 24.04 21.24 -18.16
C TYR A 675 23.31 20.89 -16.86
N ILE A 676 23.03 19.60 -16.64
CA ILE A 676 22.11 19.15 -15.59
C ILE A 676 22.53 19.54 -14.17
N TRP A 677 23.83 19.65 -13.92
CA TRP A 677 24.40 19.94 -12.59
C TRP A 677 24.38 21.43 -12.25
N SER A 678 24.34 22.30 -13.26
CA SER A 678 24.34 23.76 -13.12
C SER A 678 23.02 24.40 -13.56
N LEU A 679 22.00 23.60 -13.88
CA LEU A 679 20.72 24.08 -14.35
C LEU A 679 20.01 24.87 -13.24
N ALA A 680 19.61 26.10 -13.56
CA ALA A 680 18.81 26.97 -12.72
C ALA A 680 17.60 27.47 -13.52
N SER A 681 16.38 27.22 -13.03
CA SER A 681 15.16 27.57 -13.78
C SER A 681 15.02 29.07 -14.08
N GLN A 682 15.62 29.93 -13.26
CA GLN A 682 15.55 31.39 -13.40
C GLN A 682 16.68 31.98 -14.28
N ASP A 683 17.60 31.15 -14.79
CA ASP A 683 18.62 31.57 -15.75
C ASP A 683 18.52 30.74 -17.04
N VAL A 684 17.96 31.36 -18.07
CA VAL A 684 17.75 30.78 -19.41
C VAL A 684 19.06 30.28 -20.03
N ASN A 685 20.21 30.88 -19.69
CA ASN A 685 21.51 30.49 -20.25
C ASN A 685 22.01 29.15 -19.70
N THR A 686 21.43 28.68 -18.59
CA THR A 686 21.76 27.37 -18.02
C THR A 686 21.06 26.22 -18.75
N PHE A 687 20.13 26.51 -19.66
CA PHE A 687 19.49 25.52 -20.51
C PHE A 687 20.24 25.33 -21.83
N PRO A 688 20.25 24.12 -22.40
CA PRO A 688 20.79 23.90 -23.72
C PRO A 688 20.07 24.72 -24.80
N VAL A 689 20.83 25.21 -25.77
CA VAL A 689 20.30 25.85 -26.98
C VAL A 689 19.82 24.77 -27.96
N GLY A 690 18.67 24.98 -28.61
CA GLY A 690 18.11 24.05 -29.60
C GLY A 690 17.05 23.10 -29.03
N PRO A 691 16.56 22.15 -29.84
CA PRO A 691 15.51 21.21 -29.44
C PRO A 691 16.03 20.21 -28.40
N PHE A 692 15.15 19.79 -27.49
CA PHE A 692 15.47 18.73 -26.53
C PHE A 692 15.08 17.38 -27.13
N GLU A 693 16.08 16.65 -27.61
CA GLU A 693 15.90 15.33 -28.24
C GLU A 693 16.04 14.20 -27.23
N MET A 694 15.19 13.18 -27.37
CA MET A 694 15.16 12.01 -26.51
C MET A 694 16.46 11.20 -26.59
N ASN A 695 17.10 10.98 -25.44
CA ASN A 695 18.20 10.02 -25.33
C ASN A 695 17.67 8.58 -25.30
N VAL A 696 17.70 7.94 -26.47
CA VAL A 696 17.20 6.58 -26.68
C VAL A 696 17.77 5.60 -25.66
N GLU A 697 19.08 5.61 -25.41
CA GLU A 697 19.73 4.69 -24.46
C GLU A 697 19.26 4.94 -23.01
N ALA A 698 19.09 6.21 -22.63
CA ALA A 698 18.58 6.54 -21.29
C ALA A 698 17.15 6.08 -21.10
N VAL A 699 16.28 6.31 -22.09
CA VAL A 699 14.88 5.91 -22.05
C VAL A 699 14.73 4.39 -22.12
N GLU A 700 15.56 3.71 -22.91
CA GLU A 700 15.59 2.24 -22.95
C GLU A 700 15.98 1.63 -21.60
N ARG A 701 16.93 2.22 -20.87
CA ARG A 701 17.22 1.79 -19.49
C ARG A 701 16.06 2.08 -18.55
N LEU A 702 15.47 3.27 -18.65
CA LEU A 702 14.38 3.71 -17.79
C LEU A 702 13.11 2.88 -17.96
N SER A 703 12.87 2.30 -19.14
CA SER A 703 11.71 1.41 -19.37
C SER A 703 11.66 0.18 -18.43
N TYR A 704 12.78 -0.21 -17.82
CA TYR A 704 12.85 -1.28 -16.82
C TYR A 704 12.68 -0.78 -15.37
N ALA A 705 12.54 0.52 -15.17
CA ALA A 705 12.47 1.11 -13.84
C ALA A 705 11.22 0.66 -13.07
N VAL A 706 11.31 0.78 -11.76
CA VAL A 706 10.21 0.56 -10.82
C VAL A 706 9.02 1.48 -11.12
N ASP A 707 7.80 0.98 -10.90
CA ASP A 707 6.56 1.59 -11.40
C ASP A 707 6.34 3.03 -10.90
N TYR A 708 6.82 3.38 -9.70
CA TYR A 708 6.67 4.74 -9.19
C TYR A 708 7.51 5.80 -9.92
N THR A 709 8.54 5.39 -10.66
CA THR A 709 9.41 6.32 -11.40
C THR A 709 8.62 7.18 -12.38
N TRP A 710 7.57 6.60 -12.96
CA TRP A 710 6.68 7.24 -13.93
C TRP A 710 5.84 8.36 -13.32
N ILE A 711 5.53 8.27 -12.01
CA ILE A 711 4.84 9.33 -11.27
C ILE A 711 5.69 10.60 -11.27
N SER A 712 6.98 10.51 -10.97
CA SER A 712 7.86 11.68 -10.90
C SER A 712 7.98 12.42 -12.23
N LEU A 713 8.01 11.68 -13.34
CA LEU A 713 8.02 12.24 -14.70
C LEU A 713 6.70 12.93 -15.04
N ALA A 714 5.58 12.23 -14.82
CA ALA A 714 4.26 12.78 -15.08
C ALA A 714 3.97 14.02 -14.22
N PHE A 715 4.32 13.97 -12.92
CA PHE A 715 4.18 15.13 -12.03
C PHE A 715 4.97 16.32 -12.51
N SER A 716 6.21 16.11 -12.98
CA SER A 716 7.07 17.21 -13.46
C SER A 716 6.43 17.95 -14.62
N VAL A 717 5.78 17.24 -15.56
CA VAL A 717 5.04 17.85 -16.67
C VAL A 717 3.83 18.63 -16.15
N VAL A 718 2.99 17.97 -15.34
CA VAL A 718 1.75 18.56 -14.82
C VAL A 718 2.05 19.80 -13.99
N PHE A 719 3.07 19.76 -13.14
CA PHE A 719 3.49 20.87 -12.31
C PHE A 719 3.91 22.09 -13.14
N LEU A 720 4.77 21.89 -14.15
CA LEU A 720 5.23 22.98 -15.03
C LEU A 720 4.08 23.60 -15.82
N VAL A 721 3.22 22.76 -16.42
CA VAL A 721 2.04 23.20 -17.17
C VAL A 721 1.07 23.95 -16.26
N LEU A 722 0.81 23.44 -15.04
CA LEU A 722 -0.06 24.11 -14.08
C LEU A 722 0.46 25.49 -13.71
N CYS A 723 1.75 25.61 -13.40
CA CYS A 723 2.37 26.91 -13.09
C CYS A 723 2.15 27.90 -14.24
N ARG A 724 2.29 27.45 -15.48
CA ARG A 724 2.10 28.29 -16.67
C ARG A 724 0.64 28.69 -16.91
N VAL A 725 -0.28 27.74 -16.76
CA VAL A 725 -1.73 27.98 -16.92
C VAL A 725 -2.27 28.89 -15.81
N ARG A 726 -1.68 28.82 -14.62
CA ARG A 726 -1.99 29.73 -13.51
C ARG A 726 -1.31 31.10 -13.62
N GLY A 727 -0.48 31.33 -14.64
CA GLY A 727 0.23 32.60 -14.85
C GLY A 727 1.35 32.87 -13.85
N VAL A 728 1.80 31.86 -13.11
CA VAL A 728 2.89 31.98 -12.11
C VAL A 728 4.26 32.05 -12.79
N ILE A 729 4.38 31.50 -14.00
CA ILE A 729 5.59 31.52 -14.82
C ILE A 729 5.27 31.92 -16.26
N ASN A 730 6.27 32.46 -16.95
CA ASN A 730 6.24 32.65 -18.40
C ASN A 730 6.68 31.36 -19.15
N ASP A 731 6.74 31.45 -20.48
CA ASP A 731 7.12 30.35 -21.38
C ASP A 731 8.56 29.85 -21.15
N ASP A 732 9.44 30.70 -20.62
CA ASP A 732 10.85 30.39 -20.32
C ASP A 732 11.09 30.11 -18.82
N LEU A 733 10.04 29.74 -18.09
CA LEU A 733 10.05 29.35 -16.66
C LEU A 733 10.43 30.49 -15.68
N SER A 734 10.56 31.72 -16.15
CA SER A 734 10.80 32.87 -15.27
C SER A 734 9.55 33.14 -14.46
N ILE A 735 9.72 33.34 -13.15
CA ILE A 735 8.61 33.59 -12.22
C ILE A 735 8.01 34.98 -12.50
N THR A 736 6.71 35.00 -12.80
CA THR A 736 5.94 36.20 -13.10
C THR A 736 4.87 36.39 -12.02
N LEU A 737 5.17 37.17 -10.99
CA LEU A 737 4.21 37.52 -9.92
C LEU A 737 3.57 38.91 -10.12
N ALA A 738 3.54 39.41 -11.36
CA ALA A 738 3.23 40.81 -11.65
C ALA A 738 1.72 41.13 -11.66
N GLU A 739 1.43 42.26 -11.01
CA GLU A 739 0.17 42.96 -10.78
C GLU A 739 -0.62 43.28 -12.07
N SER A 740 -1.61 42.46 -12.41
CA SER A 740 -2.85 42.84 -13.10
C SER A 740 -3.65 41.56 -13.39
N PRO A 741 -5.00 41.60 -13.38
CA PRO A 741 -5.78 40.50 -13.93
C PRO A 741 -5.45 40.43 -15.43
N ILE A 742 -4.53 39.55 -15.80
CA ILE A 742 -4.28 39.20 -17.20
C ILE A 742 -5.64 38.82 -17.76
N ASP A 743 -6.06 39.49 -18.84
CA ASP A 743 -7.28 39.20 -19.58
C ASP A 743 -7.47 37.68 -19.67
N LYS A 744 -8.46 37.17 -18.93
CA LYS A 744 -8.69 35.73 -18.71
C LYS A 744 -9.22 35.00 -19.97
N LEU A 745 -9.00 35.55 -21.16
CA LEU A 745 -9.49 35.00 -22.42
C LEU A 745 -8.32 34.83 -23.40
N ALA A 746 -8.03 33.57 -23.72
CA ALA A 746 -6.98 33.04 -24.59
C ALA A 746 -5.62 32.88 -23.90
N TYR A 747 -5.31 31.66 -23.44
CA TYR A 747 -3.93 31.26 -23.20
C TYR A 747 -3.23 31.16 -24.56
N PRO A 748 -2.27 32.03 -24.90
CA PRO A 748 -1.58 31.89 -26.17
C PRO A 748 -0.74 30.61 -26.12
N ILE A 749 -0.83 29.83 -27.21
CA ILE A 749 0.04 28.69 -27.51
C ILE A 749 1.50 29.06 -27.22
N VAL A 750 2.20 28.20 -26.48
CA VAL A 750 3.59 28.43 -26.09
C VAL A 750 4.49 28.40 -27.32
N HIS A 751 5.41 29.36 -27.44
CA HIS A 751 6.30 29.41 -28.60
C HIS A 751 7.21 28.17 -28.66
N PRO A 752 7.42 27.53 -29.84
CA PRO A 752 8.21 26.30 -29.98
C PRO A 752 9.68 26.39 -29.52
N SER A 753 10.23 27.60 -29.46
CA SER A 753 11.61 27.84 -28.96
C SER A 753 11.72 27.99 -27.45
N SER A 754 10.60 28.13 -26.75
CA SER A 754 10.61 28.33 -25.30
C SER A 754 11.13 27.11 -24.55
N ILE A 755 11.59 27.31 -23.32
CA ILE A 755 12.05 26.19 -22.48
C ILE A 755 10.87 25.25 -22.14
N LEU A 756 9.72 25.80 -21.76
CA LEU A 756 8.56 25.01 -21.36
C LEU A 756 8.09 24.09 -22.50
N TYR A 757 7.95 24.63 -23.72
CA TYR A 757 7.56 23.83 -24.88
C TYR A 757 8.52 22.67 -25.09
N ARG A 758 9.84 22.93 -25.09
CA ARG A 758 10.86 21.92 -25.36
C ARG A 758 10.86 20.81 -24.29
N LEU A 759 10.65 21.14 -23.02
CA LEU A 759 10.56 20.15 -21.93
C LEU A 759 9.29 19.29 -22.04
N VAL A 760 8.13 19.92 -22.26
CA VAL A 760 6.84 19.22 -22.36
C VAL A 760 6.79 18.37 -23.62
N TYR A 761 7.32 18.87 -24.74
CA TYR A 761 7.43 18.13 -25.99
C TYR A 761 8.35 16.90 -25.83
N LEU A 762 9.52 17.05 -25.21
CA LEU A 762 10.41 15.93 -24.90
C LEU A 762 9.68 14.85 -24.08
N ALA A 763 9.00 15.26 -23.00
CA ALA A 763 8.27 14.34 -22.15
C ALA A 763 7.16 13.60 -22.91
N HIS A 764 6.38 14.32 -23.71
CA HIS A 764 5.33 13.74 -24.56
C HIS A 764 5.90 12.70 -25.54
N GLN A 765 7.01 13.00 -26.22
CA GLN A 765 7.68 12.05 -27.12
C GLN A 765 8.19 10.80 -26.37
N ILE A 766 8.71 10.96 -25.15
CA ILE A 766 9.16 9.83 -24.32
C ILE A 766 7.98 8.91 -23.98
N PHE A 767 6.86 9.46 -23.51
CA PHE A 767 5.68 8.65 -23.15
C PHE A 767 5.07 7.95 -24.37
N LEU A 768 4.95 8.63 -25.52
CA LEU A 768 4.49 8.02 -26.76
C LEU A 768 5.41 6.89 -27.23
N GLY A 769 6.72 7.13 -27.22
CA GLY A 769 7.71 6.11 -27.58
C GLY A 769 7.63 4.89 -26.66
N LEU A 770 7.52 5.10 -25.34
CA LEU A 770 7.41 4.00 -24.38
C LEU A 770 6.12 3.19 -24.54
N CYS A 771 5.00 3.84 -24.85
CA CYS A 771 3.74 3.14 -25.11
C CYS A 771 3.80 2.23 -26.33
N GLN A 772 4.69 2.52 -27.29
CA GLN A 772 4.97 1.67 -28.46
C GLN A 772 5.87 0.47 -28.11
N THR A 773 6.62 0.52 -27.00
CA THR A 773 7.54 -0.58 -26.65
C THR A 773 6.82 -1.84 -26.20
N SER A 774 5.72 -1.73 -25.45
CA SER A 774 4.98 -2.87 -24.92
C SER A 774 3.52 -2.49 -24.64
N PRO A 775 2.55 -3.40 -24.90
CA PRO A 775 1.13 -3.11 -24.68
C PRO A 775 0.73 -2.95 -23.21
N ILE A 776 1.60 -3.34 -22.26
CA ILE A 776 1.33 -3.29 -20.81
C ILE A 776 2.36 -2.45 -20.03
N HIS A 777 3.11 -1.60 -20.73
CA HIS A 777 4.11 -0.74 -20.09
C HIS A 777 3.43 0.25 -19.12
N PRO A 778 4.00 0.53 -17.92
CA PRO A 778 3.40 1.47 -16.96
C PRO A 778 3.11 2.86 -17.53
N ALA A 779 3.89 3.28 -18.53
CA ALA A 779 3.69 4.56 -19.22
C ALA A 779 2.28 4.75 -19.78
N HIS A 780 1.55 3.68 -20.12
CA HIS A 780 0.16 3.76 -20.61
C HIS A 780 -0.81 4.38 -19.58
N ASP A 781 -0.51 4.32 -18.28
CA ASP A 781 -1.35 4.94 -17.24
C ASP A 781 -1.15 6.46 -17.16
N TYR A 782 0.03 6.94 -17.55
CA TYR A 782 0.43 8.34 -17.39
C TYR A 782 0.46 9.10 -18.72
N GLU A 783 0.59 8.41 -19.85
CA GLU A 783 0.57 9.03 -21.19
C GLU A 783 -0.69 9.89 -21.40
N PRO A 784 -1.92 9.46 -21.04
CA PRO A 784 -3.09 10.32 -21.20
C PRO A 784 -3.01 11.59 -20.36
N ILE A 785 -2.40 11.52 -19.17
CA ILE A 785 -2.22 12.68 -18.28
C ILE A 785 -1.23 13.66 -18.91
N VAL A 786 -0.09 13.14 -19.40
CA VAL A 786 0.97 13.93 -20.04
C VAL A 786 0.47 14.55 -21.34
N SER A 787 -0.27 13.81 -22.16
CA SER A 787 -0.82 14.29 -23.44
C SER A 787 -1.88 15.37 -23.24
N ASN A 788 -2.75 15.24 -22.23
CA ASN A 788 -3.69 16.31 -21.88
C ASN A 788 -2.97 17.55 -21.32
N ALA A 789 -1.96 17.38 -20.47
CA ALA A 789 -1.14 18.51 -20.01
C ALA A 789 -0.39 19.17 -21.18
N ALA A 790 0.14 18.40 -22.11
CA ALA A 790 0.81 18.90 -23.30
C ALA A 790 -0.15 19.67 -24.22
N ALA A 791 -1.38 19.21 -24.40
CA ALA A 791 -2.40 19.88 -25.21
C ALA A 791 -2.77 21.29 -24.70
N LEU A 792 -2.54 21.59 -23.42
CA LEU A 792 -2.75 22.93 -22.85
C LEU A 792 -1.68 23.94 -23.27
N VAL A 793 -0.52 23.50 -23.77
CA VAL A 793 0.63 24.37 -24.06
C VAL A 793 1.23 24.18 -25.47
N ILE A 794 1.02 23.02 -26.11
CA ILE A 794 1.52 22.67 -27.44
C ILE A 794 0.38 22.84 -28.47
N PRO A 795 0.61 23.50 -29.63
CA PRO A 795 -0.38 23.60 -30.68
C PRO A 795 -0.70 22.22 -31.29
N PRO A 796 -1.94 21.96 -31.71
CA PRO A 796 -2.26 20.76 -32.47
C PRO A 796 -1.45 20.76 -33.78
N LEU A 797 -0.69 19.69 -34.01
CA LEU A 797 0.10 19.50 -35.23
C LEU A 797 -0.84 19.46 -36.44
N ASP A 798 -0.45 20.15 -37.51
CA ASP A 798 -1.16 20.21 -38.79
C ASP A 798 -1.43 18.77 -39.33
N PRO A 799 -2.68 18.38 -39.69
CA PRO A 799 -3.03 17.00 -40.02
C PRO A 799 -2.36 16.41 -41.29
N GLN A 800 -1.45 17.12 -41.94
CA GLN A 800 -0.81 16.68 -43.18
C GLN A 800 0.54 15.95 -42.98
N GLN A 801 1.03 15.77 -41.76
CA GLN A 801 2.23 14.98 -41.49
C GLN A 801 1.98 13.85 -40.48
N GLY A 802 1.53 12.71 -41.00
CA GLY A 802 1.69 11.40 -40.35
C GLY A 802 0.43 10.84 -39.67
N ALA A 803 -0.18 9.86 -40.32
CA ALA A 803 -1.36 9.15 -39.87
C ALA A 803 -1.20 8.49 -38.48
N MET A 804 -1.93 8.98 -37.47
CA MET A 804 -2.23 8.30 -36.21
C MET A 804 -3.64 8.70 -35.75
N GLY A 805 -4.59 7.75 -35.81
CA GLY A 805 -5.78 7.65 -34.98
C GLY A 805 -6.68 8.89 -34.80
N ALA A 806 -7.37 9.32 -35.86
CA ALA A 806 -8.57 10.13 -35.73
C ALA A 806 -9.70 9.30 -35.11
N GLY A 807 -9.79 9.30 -33.78
CA GLY A 807 -10.68 8.38 -33.09
C GLY A 807 -11.24 8.82 -31.74
N THR A 808 -11.26 10.12 -31.40
CA THR A 808 -12.10 10.62 -30.26
C THR A 808 -12.32 12.14 -30.23
N LEU A 809 -12.43 12.80 -31.38
CA LEU A 809 -12.72 14.25 -31.44
C LEU A 809 -13.94 14.52 -32.33
N ALA A 810 -15.10 14.04 -31.91
CA ALA A 810 -16.38 14.43 -32.50
C ALA A 810 -17.35 14.82 -31.38
N GLY A 811 -17.42 16.13 -31.11
CA GLY A 811 -18.51 16.69 -30.32
C GLY A 811 -18.13 17.88 -29.42
N MET A 812 -17.54 18.95 -29.96
CA MET A 812 -17.58 20.28 -29.33
C MET A 812 -17.50 21.37 -30.41
N GLU A 813 -18.61 21.65 -31.08
CA GLU A 813 -18.86 22.99 -31.65
C GLU A 813 -19.49 23.84 -30.55
N ASP A 814 -18.69 24.71 -29.95
CA ASP A 814 -19.04 26.11 -29.63
C ASP A 814 -17.89 26.73 -28.82
N GLY A 815 -17.17 27.65 -29.47
CA GLY A 815 -16.01 28.33 -28.92
C GLY A 815 -16.41 29.33 -27.85
N GLN A 816 -16.33 28.91 -26.58
CA GLN A 816 -16.07 29.80 -25.42
C GLN A 816 -15.73 29.06 -24.10
N GLY A 817 -15.63 27.72 -24.08
CA GLY A 817 -15.40 26.92 -22.86
C GLY A 817 -14.28 25.86 -22.90
N GLY A 818 -13.42 25.84 -23.94
CA GLY A 818 -12.49 24.73 -24.20
C GLY A 818 -11.38 24.51 -23.16
N ASP A 819 -10.72 25.57 -22.67
CA ASP A 819 -9.54 25.42 -21.81
C ASP A 819 -9.87 24.99 -20.37
N GLN A 820 -11.00 25.46 -19.82
CA GLN A 820 -11.50 24.96 -18.54
C GLN A 820 -11.98 23.51 -18.63
N GLY A 821 -12.60 23.10 -19.75
CA GLY A 821 -12.97 21.72 -19.99
C GLY A 821 -11.76 20.77 -20.08
N ASN A 822 -10.67 21.22 -20.71
CA ASN A 822 -9.42 20.46 -20.81
C ASN A 822 -8.69 20.34 -19.45
N LEU A 823 -8.68 21.41 -18.65
CA LEU A 823 -8.16 21.37 -17.28
C LEU A 823 -8.98 20.46 -16.36
N GLN A 824 -10.31 20.51 -16.44
CA GLN A 824 -11.18 19.62 -15.69
C GLN A 824 -10.95 18.16 -16.10
N GLY A 825 -10.84 17.88 -17.40
CA GLY A 825 -10.50 16.55 -17.90
C GLY A 825 -9.14 16.05 -17.40
N LEU A 826 -8.14 16.94 -17.27
CA LEU A 826 -6.85 16.61 -16.65
C LEU A 826 -7.01 16.27 -15.16
N PHE A 827 -7.77 17.05 -14.38
CA PHE A 827 -8.01 16.77 -12.96
C PHE A 827 -8.82 15.49 -12.73
N ASP A 828 -9.79 15.21 -13.59
CA ASP A 828 -10.54 13.96 -13.58
C ASP A 828 -9.62 12.76 -13.87
N LEU A 829 -8.66 12.91 -14.78
CA LEU A 829 -7.64 11.88 -15.03
C LEU A 829 -6.69 11.70 -13.85
N LEU A 830 -6.22 12.79 -13.25
CA LEU A 830 -5.34 12.80 -12.08
C LEU A 830 -6.00 12.17 -10.84
N SER A 831 -7.31 12.36 -10.66
CA SER A 831 -8.08 11.71 -9.57
C SER A 831 -8.40 10.25 -9.88
N SER A 832 -8.66 9.92 -11.16
CA SER A 832 -8.93 8.54 -11.59
C SER A 832 -7.71 7.62 -11.64
N SER A 833 -6.49 8.16 -11.54
CA SER A 833 -5.25 7.38 -11.50
C SER A 833 -4.98 6.76 -10.13
N GLY A 834 -5.73 7.13 -9.09
CA GLY A 834 -5.57 6.61 -7.72
C GLY A 834 -4.32 7.14 -7.01
N MET A 835 -3.85 8.32 -7.40
CA MET A 835 -2.65 8.99 -6.88
C MET A 835 -3.03 10.22 -6.04
N ASP A 836 -2.52 10.33 -4.83
CA ASP A 836 -2.70 11.49 -3.96
C ASP A 836 -1.52 12.48 -4.13
N TRP A 837 -1.49 13.19 -5.26
CA TRP A 837 -0.38 14.06 -5.64
C TRP A 837 0.11 15.01 -4.51
N PRO A 838 1.41 15.37 -4.46
CA PRO A 838 1.98 16.21 -3.42
C PRO A 838 1.24 17.54 -3.23
N GLY A 839 0.66 17.75 -2.04
CA GLY A 839 -0.15 18.92 -1.69
C GLY A 839 -1.54 18.94 -2.33
N TYR A 840 -2.49 19.64 -1.72
CA TYR A 840 -3.79 20.00 -2.33
C TYR A 840 -3.62 20.99 -3.50
N LEU A 841 -2.55 20.87 -4.29
CA LEU A 841 -2.17 21.73 -5.42
C LEU A 841 -3.30 21.93 -6.43
N PHE A 842 -4.23 20.99 -6.47
CA PHE A 842 -5.27 20.89 -7.49
C PHE A 842 -6.69 21.18 -6.97
N GLY A 843 -6.85 21.56 -5.70
CA GLY A 843 -8.14 21.93 -5.12
C GLY A 843 -9.06 20.73 -4.88
N GLY A 844 -9.02 20.16 -3.68
CA GLY A 844 -10.21 19.54 -3.09
C GLY A 844 -10.91 20.60 -2.26
N ASP A 845 -12.25 20.68 -2.32
CA ASP A 845 -13.06 21.63 -1.56
C ASP A 845 -12.50 21.84 -0.15
N GLY A 846 -11.97 23.04 0.07
CA GLY A 846 -11.51 23.49 1.37
C GLY A 846 -12.70 23.70 2.28
N GLY A 847 -12.89 22.80 3.24
CA GLY A 847 -13.42 23.21 4.53
C GLY A 847 -12.43 24.19 5.15
N GLU A 848 -12.88 25.43 5.30
CA GLU A 848 -12.17 26.60 5.82
C GLU A 848 -11.03 26.31 6.81
N GLN A 849 -9.79 26.59 6.41
CA GLN A 849 -8.76 26.99 7.36
C GLN A 849 -8.67 28.52 7.35
N GLY A 850 -9.14 29.08 8.46
CA GLY A 850 -9.12 30.51 8.75
C GLY A 850 -7.72 31.08 8.62
N TRP A 851 -7.61 32.07 7.74
CA TRP A 851 -6.54 33.04 7.76
C TRP A 851 -6.57 33.76 9.10
N SER A 852 -5.65 33.45 10.01
CA SER A 852 -5.34 34.33 11.13
C SER A 852 -4.45 35.44 10.60
N GLY A 853 -5.09 36.48 10.06
CA GLY A 853 -4.44 37.77 9.88
C GLY A 853 -4.10 38.33 11.26
N GLU A 854 -2.82 38.48 11.54
CA GLU A 854 -2.33 39.40 12.57
C GLU A 854 -2.90 40.79 12.27
N VAL A 855 -3.80 41.26 13.13
CA VAL A 855 -4.17 42.67 13.20
C VAL A 855 -3.41 43.25 14.37
N ASP A 856 -2.39 44.04 14.05
CA ASP A 856 -1.76 44.98 14.98
C ASP A 856 -2.83 45.89 15.60
N GLY A 857 -2.99 45.77 16.92
CA GLY A 857 -3.91 46.54 17.74
C GLY A 857 -3.18 47.10 18.95
N VAL A 858 -2.63 48.30 18.78
CA VAL A 858 -2.02 49.18 19.77
C VAL A 858 -2.84 49.26 21.07
N ASN A 859 -2.10 49.21 22.18
CA ASN A 859 -2.44 49.68 23.54
C ASN A 859 -3.74 50.47 23.69
N ASN A 860 -4.64 49.98 24.55
CA ASN A 860 -5.25 50.89 25.51
C ASN A 860 -5.60 50.19 26.83
N GLU A 861 -5.25 50.87 27.91
CA GLU A 861 -5.38 50.49 29.30
C GLU A 861 -6.85 50.37 29.74
N GLY A 862 -7.10 49.56 30.78
CA GLY A 862 -8.18 49.85 31.72
C GLY A 862 -9.06 48.68 32.16
N GLY A 863 -8.64 48.02 33.25
CA GLY A 863 -9.52 47.84 34.42
C GLY A 863 -10.34 46.55 34.54
N ASN A 864 -10.06 45.84 35.65
CA ASN A 864 -10.96 44.97 36.43
C ASN A 864 -11.51 43.71 35.72
N GLY A 865 -11.37 42.49 36.22
CA GLY A 865 -10.91 42.02 37.52
C GLY A 865 -11.46 40.61 37.74
N VAL A 866 -10.74 39.86 38.58
CA VAL A 866 -11.22 38.73 39.38
C VAL A 866 -11.50 37.40 38.66
N TRP A 867 -10.81 36.39 39.19
CA TRP A 867 -10.94 34.96 38.98
C TRP A 867 -12.35 34.43 39.24
N THR A 868 -12.82 33.53 38.39
CA THR A 868 -13.45 32.25 38.75
C THR A 868 -13.44 31.31 37.55
#